data_AF-A0A9D8RTA1-F1
#
_entry.id   AF-A0A9D8RTA1-F1
#
_cell.length_a   1.000
_cell.length_b   1.000
_cell.length_c   1.000
_cell.angle_alpha   90.00
_cell.angle_beta   90.00
_cell.angle_gamma   90.00
#
_symmetry.space_group_name_H-M   'P 1'
#
loop_
_entity.id
_entity.type
_entity.pdbx_description
1 polymer ?
#
loop_
_entity_poly.entity_id
_entity_poly.type
_entity_poly.pdbx_seq_one_letter_code
_entity_poly.pdbx_strand_id
1 'polypeptide(L)'
;SVPMGQGASDDGVACATMLEAIRYYSENKLDATNDLVFCFVNGEEYGLYGSKALMGEFTGFDDVVERTKFVTNLESRGTDGTLIMFETAKNNYNTVKLFSEINESIFTCSIATLVYDTMPNYTDFTTFKDAYQGINMANIMGGENYHTQNDSPENVGASYLSQQAQIVENLISKLNDYDLDLLYDAEESAIFFSYLNMTTVVYNHTTVIVLAVLAILLVLANILLSALYRKENNVLKTAKGILAIVAGLALSAGAAYACYYLFQWIAILFGVIDSHMVGKIAYSNIAIVVGIGILTLSMTVLTTHFACKWLKMERRDMTRAFAYIHAVLGIALSFALPDASYLFIFSGIMLMINELLITCLKQTKFENFHGELLATALSLPIVIPVIFLATSALGLSMAYVYGLVFALAIFAVGIALTPACKYITVRIFKKKGSPAEGALHLLALSLVIFLCVSLIKPNASANLMGKQNIVMLPYDDALVYVLDANGESEYRIYDLNALSALEKYAPEMTYAEEYYVGKGENVEIDNEILSTFEDNVLTIEKTDENSLVYLDFTNINAKFFTVTDETGEQTYHFTGNGTTYSIKLHDNCTVTVYGGAANVAYKEVLRDYAALVPAEYANDNEMLHFNLWLTDSYSFTA
;
A
#
# COMPACT_ATOMS: atom_id res chain seq x y z
N SER A 1 14.29 0.21 -1.47
CA SER A 1 14.25 1.65 -1.21
C SER A 1 14.98 2.52 -2.21
N VAL A 2 14.37 3.69 -2.34
CA VAL A 2 14.82 4.85 -3.09
C VAL A 2 15.80 5.74 -2.32
N PRO A 3 16.62 6.52 -3.05
CA PRO A 3 17.47 7.62 -2.56
C PRO A 3 16.98 8.44 -1.37
N MET A 4 15.71 8.84 -1.40
CA MET A 4 15.16 9.85 -0.50
C MET A 4 14.63 9.28 0.83
N GLY A 5 14.64 7.96 1.02
CA GLY A 5 14.12 7.29 2.22
C GLY A 5 15.19 6.50 2.96
N GLN A 6 15.00 6.26 4.26
CA GLN A 6 15.93 5.37 5.00
C GLN A 6 15.73 3.89 4.62
N GLY A 7 14.59 3.55 3.99
CA GLY A 7 14.27 2.20 3.55
C GLY A 7 14.05 1.21 4.68
N ALA A 8 13.53 1.69 5.81
CA ALA A 8 13.34 0.83 6.97
C ALA A 8 12.34 -0.28 6.66
N SER A 9 11.15 0.06 6.15
CA SER A 9 10.15 -0.93 5.74
C SER A 9 10.40 -1.46 4.34
N ASP A 10 10.88 -0.63 3.40
CA ASP A 10 11.20 -0.98 2.02
C ASP A 10 12.72 -0.87 1.81
N ASP A 11 13.52 -1.92 1.95
CA ASP A 11 13.12 -3.28 2.34
C ASP A 11 13.98 -3.81 3.50
N GLY A 12 14.35 -2.90 4.41
CA GLY A 12 15.18 -3.21 5.57
C GLY A 12 14.57 -4.25 6.50
N VAL A 13 13.25 -4.24 6.69
CA VAL A 13 12.53 -5.19 7.55
C VAL A 13 12.58 -6.61 7.00
N ALA A 14 12.36 -6.82 5.70
CA ALA A 14 12.53 -8.14 5.08
C ALA A 14 13.96 -8.64 5.18
N CYS A 15 14.92 -7.77 4.87
CA CYS A 15 16.34 -8.11 4.98
C CYS A 15 16.70 -8.54 6.41
N ALA A 16 16.29 -7.76 7.42
CA ALA A 16 16.51 -8.07 8.83
C ALA A 16 15.81 -9.38 9.25
N THR A 17 14.60 -9.63 8.75
CA THR A 17 13.86 -10.87 9.03
C THR A 17 14.60 -12.09 8.47
N MET A 18 15.10 -12.00 7.23
CA MET A 18 15.88 -13.06 6.60
C MET A 18 17.21 -13.30 7.33
N LEU A 19 17.91 -12.25 7.75
CA LEU A 19 19.14 -12.36 8.54
C LEU A 19 18.90 -13.01 9.91
N GLU A 20 17.80 -12.68 10.58
CA GLU A 20 17.42 -13.32 11.84
C GLU A 20 17.06 -14.78 11.65
N ALA A 21 16.35 -15.13 10.56
CA ALA A 21 16.10 -16.52 10.21
C ALA A 21 17.41 -17.30 9.95
N ILE A 22 18.36 -16.71 9.20
CA ILE A 22 19.70 -17.29 9.00
C ILE A 22 20.37 -17.57 10.34
N ARG A 23 20.40 -16.58 11.25
CA ARG A 23 20.99 -16.74 12.59
C ARG A 23 20.32 -17.87 13.36
N TYR A 24 18.99 -17.84 13.44
CA TYR A 24 18.19 -18.81 14.20
C TYR A 24 18.42 -20.25 13.70
N TYR A 25 18.30 -20.50 12.39
CA TYR A 25 18.42 -21.84 11.83
C TYR A 25 19.87 -22.35 11.75
N SER A 26 20.85 -21.44 11.68
CA SER A 26 22.27 -21.81 11.80
C SER A 26 22.62 -22.30 13.21
N GLU A 27 22.07 -21.66 14.25
CA GLU A 27 22.30 -22.06 15.64
C GLU A 27 21.53 -23.33 16.03
N ASN A 28 20.27 -23.45 15.58
CA ASN A 28 19.39 -24.55 15.96
C ASN A 28 19.49 -25.78 15.05
N LYS A 29 20.30 -25.70 13.98
CA LYS A 29 20.52 -26.76 12.97
C LYS A 29 19.22 -27.28 12.38
N LEU A 30 18.71 -26.57 11.39
CA LEU A 30 17.58 -27.04 10.59
C LEU A 30 17.95 -28.37 9.90
N ASP A 31 17.20 -29.43 10.21
CA ASP A 31 17.31 -30.72 9.52
C ASP A 31 16.50 -30.65 8.22
N ALA A 32 17.10 -30.07 7.19
CA ALA A 32 16.42 -29.73 5.94
C ALA A 32 16.53 -30.83 4.89
N THR A 33 15.40 -31.17 4.27
CA THR A 33 15.38 -32.06 3.09
C THR A 33 15.36 -31.26 1.79
N ASN A 34 14.75 -30.08 1.79
CA ASN A 34 14.88 -29.09 0.72
C ASN A 34 15.97 -28.06 1.05
N ASP A 35 16.70 -27.60 0.03
CA ASP A 35 17.66 -26.50 0.19
C ASP A 35 16.92 -25.20 0.50
N LEU A 36 17.37 -24.48 1.54
CA LEU A 36 16.90 -23.14 1.87
C LEU A 36 17.90 -22.10 1.37
N VAL A 37 17.44 -21.23 0.46
CA VAL A 37 18.26 -20.19 -0.16
C VAL A 37 17.72 -18.82 0.26
N PHE A 38 18.56 -18.02 0.90
CA PHE A 38 18.27 -16.61 1.17
C PHE A 38 18.88 -15.76 0.06
N CYS A 39 18.04 -15.05 -0.68
CA CYS A 39 18.43 -14.26 -1.83
C CYS A 39 18.26 -12.77 -1.54
N PHE A 40 19.36 -12.03 -1.52
CA PHE A 40 19.37 -10.57 -1.40
C PHE A 40 19.81 -10.01 -2.75
N VAL A 41 18.86 -9.46 -3.50
CA VAL A 41 19.09 -8.88 -4.83
C VAL A 41 19.15 -7.36 -4.73
N ASN A 42 19.92 -6.74 -5.62
CA ASN A 42 20.09 -5.28 -5.65
C ASN A 42 19.38 -4.68 -6.88
N GLY A 43 18.98 -3.41 -6.78
CA GLY A 43 18.44 -2.66 -7.90
C GLY A 43 17.01 -3.03 -8.31
N GLU A 44 16.18 -3.47 -7.36
CA GLU A 44 14.73 -3.63 -7.52
C GLU A 44 14.11 -2.32 -8.05
N GLU A 45 14.34 -1.24 -7.30
CA GLU A 45 13.78 0.11 -7.48
C GLU A 45 14.07 0.75 -8.83
N TYR A 46 15.18 0.32 -9.45
CA TYR A 46 15.67 0.85 -10.71
C TYR A 46 15.28 0.00 -11.91
N GLY A 47 14.59 -1.14 -11.69
CA GLY A 47 14.10 -2.00 -12.76
C GLY A 47 14.35 -3.49 -12.57
N LEU A 48 14.41 -4.00 -11.33
CA LEU A 48 14.57 -5.41 -10.99
C LEU A 48 15.90 -6.00 -11.48
N TYR A 49 16.98 -5.21 -11.48
CA TYR A 49 18.24 -5.64 -12.10
C TYR A 49 18.84 -6.88 -11.46
N GLY A 50 18.84 -6.95 -10.13
CA GLY A 50 19.40 -8.07 -9.39
C GLY A 50 18.65 -9.38 -9.62
N SER A 51 17.31 -9.37 -9.54
CA SER A 51 16.52 -10.58 -9.80
C SER A 51 16.64 -11.03 -11.26
N LYS A 52 16.69 -10.10 -12.22
CA LYS A 52 16.93 -10.41 -13.64
C LYS A 52 18.31 -11.02 -13.87
N ALA A 53 19.35 -10.46 -13.27
CA ALA A 53 20.71 -11.00 -13.37
C ALA A 53 20.80 -12.41 -12.74
N LEU A 54 20.15 -12.61 -11.60
CA LEU A 54 20.07 -13.94 -10.97
C LEU A 54 19.43 -14.95 -11.93
N MET A 55 18.27 -14.64 -12.50
CA MET A 55 17.55 -15.55 -13.37
C MET A 55 18.21 -15.76 -14.75
N GLY A 56 18.96 -14.78 -15.24
CA GLY A 56 19.54 -14.79 -16.58
C GLY A 56 20.98 -15.32 -16.66
N GLU A 57 21.79 -15.08 -15.62
CA GLU A 57 23.25 -15.24 -15.72
C GLU A 57 23.88 -16.01 -14.55
N PHE A 58 23.20 -16.11 -13.40
CA PHE A 58 23.81 -16.68 -12.20
C PHE A 58 23.80 -18.22 -12.22
N THR A 59 24.99 -18.82 -12.22
CA THR A 59 25.18 -20.28 -12.22
C THR A 59 25.76 -20.83 -10.90
N GLY A 60 25.77 -20.01 -9.84
CA GLY A 60 26.32 -20.40 -8.54
C GLY A 60 25.44 -21.41 -7.79
N PHE A 61 26.00 -21.98 -6.71
CA PHE A 61 25.34 -22.95 -5.84
C PHE A 61 24.75 -24.17 -6.56
N ASP A 62 25.53 -24.76 -7.46
CA ASP A 62 25.12 -25.91 -8.29
C ASP A 62 23.84 -25.60 -9.08
N ASP A 63 23.88 -24.51 -9.84
CA ASP A 63 22.77 -23.98 -10.63
C ASP A 63 21.46 -23.88 -9.82
N VAL A 64 21.49 -23.05 -8.78
CA VAL A 64 20.33 -22.86 -7.88
C VAL A 64 19.07 -22.43 -8.63
N VAL A 65 19.22 -21.73 -9.76
CA VAL A 65 18.11 -21.27 -10.59
C VAL A 65 17.36 -22.49 -11.13
N GLU A 66 18.03 -23.42 -11.80
CA GLU A 66 17.37 -24.63 -12.35
C GLU A 66 16.71 -25.52 -11.29
N ARG A 67 17.25 -25.52 -10.06
CA ARG A 67 16.75 -26.36 -8.95
C ARG A 67 15.68 -25.69 -8.11
N THR A 68 15.46 -24.38 -8.26
CA THR A 68 14.45 -23.66 -7.48
C THR A 68 13.06 -24.13 -7.88
N LYS A 69 12.22 -24.40 -6.87
CA LYS A 69 10.83 -24.84 -7.05
C LYS A 69 9.81 -23.92 -6.42
N PHE A 70 10.20 -23.14 -5.42
CA PHE A 70 9.31 -22.25 -4.70
C PHE A 70 10.03 -20.96 -4.31
N VAL A 71 9.41 -19.80 -4.54
CA VAL A 71 9.95 -18.50 -4.15
C VAL A 71 8.98 -17.78 -3.21
N THR A 72 9.49 -17.25 -2.10
CA THR A 72 8.78 -16.30 -1.25
C THR A 72 9.44 -14.95 -1.41
N ASN A 73 8.70 -13.95 -1.88
CA ASN A 73 9.14 -12.56 -1.90
C ASN A 73 8.49 -11.81 -0.73
N LEU A 74 9.32 -11.13 0.04
CA LEU A 74 8.90 -10.23 1.11
C LEU A 74 9.11 -8.82 0.58
N GLU A 75 8.12 -7.96 0.72
CA GLU A 75 8.16 -6.61 0.18
C GLU A 75 7.41 -5.62 1.05
N SER A 76 7.49 -4.33 0.70
CA SER A 76 6.73 -3.31 1.40
C SER A 76 6.24 -2.19 0.48
N ARG A 77 4.99 -1.78 0.66
CA ARG A 77 4.41 -0.56 0.07
C ARG A 77 3.89 0.41 1.14
N GLY A 78 4.31 0.20 2.38
CA GLY A 78 3.84 0.97 3.53
C GLY A 78 4.85 0.91 4.66
N THR A 79 4.46 1.33 5.86
CA THR A 79 5.31 1.18 7.06
C THR A 79 4.57 0.51 8.21
N ASP A 80 3.25 0.31 8.09
CA ASP A 80 2.42 -0.24 9.17
C ASP A 80 1.35 -1.20 8.62
N GLY A 81 0.50 -1.71 9.50
CA GLY A 81 -0.64 -2.54 9.20
C GLY A 81 -0.34 -4.03 9.27
N THR A 82 -1.11 -4.78 8.48
CA THR A 82 -1.03 -6.25 8.39
C THR A 82 -0.38 -6.61 7.06
N LEU A 83 0.43 -7.66 7.08
CA LEU A 83 0.99 -8.25 5.88
C LEU A 83 -0.15 -8.82 5.02
N ILE A 84 -0.05 -8.64 3.70
CA ILE A 84 -0.99 -9.24 2.76
C ILE A 84 -0.25 -10.12 1.76
N MET A 85 -0.77 -11.30 1.46
CA MET A 85 -0.35 -12.03 0.26
C MET A 85 -1.19 -11.50 -0.90
N PHE A 86 -0.54 -10.74 -1.78
CA PHE A 86 -1.20 -10.00 -2.86
C PHE A 86 -0.90 -10.58 -4.24
N GLU A 87 0.13 -11.40 -4.41
CA GLU A 87 0.49 -12.00 -5.69
C GLU A 87 1.06 -13.42 -5.49
N THR A 88 0.85 -14.27 -6.50
CA THR A 88 1.33 -15.66 -6.56
C THR A 88 1.43 -16.08 -8.03
N ALA A 89 2.10 -17.20 -8.31
CA ALA A 89 2.27 -17.72 -9.66
C ALA A 89 0.94 -18.15 -10.32
N LYS A 90 0.98 -18.49 -11.61
CA LYS A 90 -0.16 -19.11 -12.31
C LYS A 90 -0.37 -20.54 -11.84
N ASN A 91 -1.58 -21.09 -12.05
CA ASN A 91 -1.96 -22.44 -11.64
C ASN A 91 -1.67 -22.73 -10.16
N ASN A 92 -1.88 -21.71 -9.32
CA ASN A 92 -1.46 -21.69 -7.92
C ASN A 92 -2.35 -22.49 -6.96
N TYR A 93 -3.25 -23.36 -7.43
CA TYR A 93 -4.21 -24.00 -6.52
C TYR A 93 -3.54 -24.73 -5.35
N ASN A 94 -2.50 -25.52 -5.65
CA ASN A 94 -1.75 -26.24 -4.61
C ASN A 94 -0.89 -25.30 -3.76
N THR A 95 -0.31 -24.24 -4.35
CA THR A 95 0.42 -23.18 -3.64
C THR A 95 -0.45 -22.43 -2.62
N VAL A 96 -1.63 -21.97 -3.03
CA VAL A 96 -2.58 -21.25 -2.17
C VAL A 96 -3.15 -22.20 -1.11
N LYS A 97 -3.41 -23.46 -1.46
CA LYS A 97 -3.87 -24.46 -0.51
C LYS A 97 -2.80 -24.72 0.57
N LEU A 98 -1.54 -24.90 0.18
CA LEU A 98 -0.43 -25.02 1.13
C LEU A 98 -0.32 -23.79 2.03
N PHE A 99 -0.36 -22.59 1.44
CA PHE A 99 -0.35 -21.33 2.18
C PHE A 99 -1.52 -21.24 3.18
N SER A 100 -2.72 -21.70 2.80
CA SER A 100 -3.89 -21.71 3.70
C SER A 100 -3.74 -22.61 4.93
N GLU A 101 -2.88 -23.64 4.86
CA GLU A 101 -2.60 -24.53 5.99
C GLU A 101 -1.66 -23.92 7.03
N ILE A 102 -0.82 -22.96 6.62
CA ILE A 102 0.19 -22.31 7.47
C ILE A 102 -0.15 -20.87 7.84
N ASN A 103 -1.06 -20.25 7.09
CA ASN A 103 -1.45 -18.86 7.29
C ASN A 103 -2.38 -18.72 8.50
N GLU A 104 -1.87 -18.11 9.57
CA GLU A 104 -2.63 -17.85 10.79
C GLU A 104 -3.29 -16.47 10.82
N SER A 105 -2.71 -15.48 10.14
CA SER A 105 -3.13 -14.08 10.31
C SER A 105 -2.96 -13.14 9.12
N ILE A 106 -2.38 -13.61 8.02
CA ILE A 106 -2.16 -12.81 6.81
C ILE A 106 -3.45 -12.69 6.03
N PHE A 107 -3.84 -11.46 5.73
CA PHE A 107 -4.98 -11.22 4.86
C PHE A 107 -4.62 -11.58 3.42
N THR A 108 -5.45 -12.38 2.78
CA THR A 108 -5.20 -12.84 1.41
C THR A 108 -6.50 -12.97 0.65
N CYS A 109 -6.49 -12.60 -0.64
CA CYS A 109 -7.63 -12.77 -1.51
C CYS A 109 -7.26 -12.78 -3.00
N SER A 110 -7.93 -13.62 -3.77
CA SER A 110 -7.70 -13.82 -5.21
C SER A 110 -7.94 -12.55 -6.05
N ILE A 111 -8.82 -11.64 -5.61
CA ILE A 111 -9.00 -10.35 -6.29
C ILE A 111 -7.75 -9.45 -6.16
N ALA A 112 -6.96 -9.58 -5.09
CA ALA A 112 -5.71 -8.82 -4.96
C ALA A 112 -4.72 -9.23 -6.05
N THR A 113 -4.54 -10.54 -6.25
CA THR A 113 -3.68 -11.12 -7.29
C THR A 113 -4.13 -10.69 -8.68
N LEU A 114 -5.42 -10.84 -8.97
CA LEU A 114 -6.01 -10.40 -10.23
C LEU A 114 -5.77 -8.91 -10.51
N VAL A 115 -5.98 -8.05 -9.51
CA VAL A 115 -5.82 -6.60 -9.67
C VAL A 115 -4.35 -6.25 -9.86
N TYR A 116 -3.45 -6.85 -9.06
CA TYR A 116 -2.02 -6.60 -9.13
C TYR A 116 -1.43 -7.01 -10.49
N ASP A 117 -1.84 -8.16 -11.04
CA ASP A 117 -1.42 -8.62 -12.38
C ASP A 117 -1.78 -7.65 -13.52
N THR A 118 -2.74 -6.73 -13.30
CA THR A 118 -3.13 -5.71 -14.28
C THR A 118 -2.49 -4.34 -14.05
N MET A 119 -1.76 -4.18 -12.94
CA MET A 119 -1.07 -2.94 -12.61
C MET A 119 0.30 -2.89 -13.31
N PRO A 120 0.81 -1.69 -13.63
CA PRO A 120 2.18 -1.51 -14.15
C PRO A 120 3.23 -1.59 -13.03
N ASN A 121 2.90 -2.26 -11.93
CA ASN A 121 3.72 -2.39 -10.74
C ASN A 121 4.43 -3.74 -10.79
N TYR A 122 5.66 -3.78 -10.30
CA TYR A 122 6.47 -4.98 -10.27
C TYR A 122 7.24 -5.02 -8.95
N THR A 123 7.55 -6.23 -8.50
CA THR A 123 8.61 -6.49 -7.51
C THR A 123 9.55 -7.56 -8.08
N ASP A 124 10.61 -7.91 -7.35
CA ASP A 124 11.51 -9.01 -7.74
C ASP A 124 10.76 -10.33 -7.99
N PHE A 125 9.63 -10.57 -7.33
CA PHE A 125 8.77 -11.74 -7.60
C PHE A 125 8.30 -11.84 -9.06
N THR A 126 8.16 -10.70 -9.74
CA THR A 126 7.79 -10.63 -11.15
C THR A 126 8.75 -11.43 -12.02
N THR A 127 10.05 -11.40 -11.71
CA THR A 127 11.08 -12.12 -12.46
C THR A 127 11.00 -13.63 -12.22
N PHE A 128 10.48 -14.05 -11.06
CA PHE A 128 10.39 -15.45 -10.66
C PHE A 128 9.05 -16.12 -11.02
N LYS A 129 7.94 -15.37 -11.03
CA LYS A 129 6.57 -15.93 -11.02
C LYS A 129 6.16 -16.75 -12.23
N ASP A 130 6.84 -16.55 -13.37
CA ASP A 130 6.61 -17.35 -14.58
C ASP A 130 7.50 -18.60 -14.63
N ALA A 131 8.57 -18.67 -13.83
CA ALA A 131 9.48 -19.81 -13.76
C ALA A 131 9.14 -20.76 -12.60
N TYR A 132 8.70 -20.21 -11.46
CA TYR A 132 8.50 -20.96 -10.22
C TYR A 132 7.12 -20.72 -9.61
N GLN A 133 6.64 -21.70 -8.83
CA GLN A 133 5.56 -21.45 -7.87
C GLN A 133 6.06 -20.55 -6.74
N GLY A 134 5.16 -19.82 -6.08
CA GLY A 134 5.57 -18.89 -5.03
C GLY A 134 4.49 -17.94 -4.56
N ILE A 135 4.87 -17.11 -3.60
CA ILE A 135 4.01 -16.07 -3.01
C ILE A 135 4.79 -14.76 -2.85
N ASN A 136 4.08 -13.66 -3.05
CA ASN A 136 4.58 -12.31 -2.83
C ASN A 136 3.73 -11.63 -1.75
N MET A 137 4.38 -11.07 -0.75
CA MET A 137 3.73 -10.49 0.42
C MET A 137 4.24 -9.09 0.72
N ALA A 138 3.35 -8.18 1.06
CA ALA A 138 3.73 -6.83 1.47
C ALA A 138 2.78 -6.24 2.51
N ASN A 139 3.26 -5.34 3.34
CA ASN A 139 2.41 -4.40 4.07
C ASN A 139 2.09 -3.20 3.16
N ILE A 140 0.88 -2.64 3.31
CA ILE A 140 0.41 -1.57 2.43
C ILE A 140 -0.18 -0.37 3.19
N MET A 141 -0.25 -0.46 4.52
CA MET A 141 -0.74 0.65 5.34
C MET A 141 0.43 1.55 5.74
N GLY A 142 0.19 2.85 5.91
CA GLY A 142 1.27 3.83 6.00
C GLY A 142 1.94 4.13 4.65
N GLY A 143 1.25 3.87 3.53
CA GLY A 143 1.77 4.12 2.18
C GLY A 143 2.10 5.59 1.87
N GLU A 144 1.71 6.52 2.74
CA GLU A 144 2.23 7.89 2.69
C GLU A 144 3.73 7.97 2.99
N ASN A 145 4.29 7.05 3.78
CA ASN A 145 5.71 7.06 4.12
C ASN A 145 6.57 6.38 3.03
N TYR A 146 5.94 5.60 2.15
CA TYR A 146 6.60 4.89 1.06
C TYR A 146 7.36 5.86 0.15
N HIS A 147 8.62 5.53 -0.16
CA HIS A 147 9.55 6.35 -0.95
C HIS A 147 9.81 7.75 -0.38
N THR A 148 9.84 7.88 0.96
CA THR A 148 10.10 9.17 1.62
C THR A 148 11.03 9.00 2.82
N GLN A 149 11.55 10.11 3.34
CA GLN A 149 12.34 10.16 4.58
C GLN A 149 11.61 9.58 5.80
N ASN A 150 10.27 9.47 5.74
CA ASN A 150 9.46 8.89 6.81
C ASN A 150 9.42 7.36 6.75
N ASP A 151 9.97 6.70 5.72
CA ASP A 151 10.23 5.27 5.79
C ASP A 151 11.44 5.01 6.70
N SER A 152 11.21 5.18 8.01
CA SER A 152 12.19 5.11 9.07
C SER A 152 11.79 4.08 10.13
N PRO A 153 12.74 3.55 10.93
CA PRO A 153 12.46 2.53 11.93
C PRO A 153 11.36 2.92 12.93
N GLU A 154 11.22 4.20 13.25
CA GLU A 154 10.21 4.72 14.18
C GLU A 154 8.78 4.60 13.64
N ASN A 155 8.60 4.54 12.32
CA ASN A 155 7.32 4.42 11.65
C ASN A 155 6.96 2.98 11.27
N VAL A 156 7.85 2.01 11.55
CA VAL A 156 7.61 0.59 11.31
C VAL A 156 6.66 0.03 12.37
N GLY A 157 5.52 -0.50 11.92
CA GLY A 157 4.52 -1.10 12.76
C GLY A 157 4.97 -2.43 13.37
N ALA A 158 4.84 -2.57 14.70
CA ALA A 158 5.17 -3.81 15.40
C ALA A 158 4.32 -5.02 14.93
N SER A 159 3.09 -4.78 14.48
CA SER A 159 2.22 -5.86 13.97
C SER A 159 2.74 -6.43 12.65
N TYR A 160 3.23 -5.56 11.75
CA TYR A 160 3.85 -5.98 10.50
C TYR A 160 5.12 -6.81 10.76
N LEU A 161 6.03 -6.30 11.60
CA LEU A 161 7.24 -7.01 12.03
C LEU A 161 6.94 -8.41 12.57
N SER A 162 5.98 -8.51 13.51
CA SER A 162 5.61 -9.79 14.12
C SER A 162 4.99 -10.76 13.13
N GLN A 163 4.13 -10.29 12.21
CA GLN A 163 3.50 -11.14 11.20
C GLN A 163 4.50 -11.65 10.18
N GLN A 164 5.43 -10.80 9.74
CA GLN A 164 6.46 -11.18 8.78
C GLN A 164 7.41 -12.23 9.36
N ALA A 165 7.91 -12.02 10.60
CA ALA A 165 8.73 -13.02 11.27
C ALA A 165 8.00 -14.35 11.43
N GLN A 166 6.73 -14.33 11.88
CA GLN A 166 5.94 -15.55 12.08
C GLN A 166 5.70 -16.31 10.77
N ILE A 167 5.38 -15.62 9.68
CA ILE A 167 5.12 -16.31 8.41
C ILE A 167 6.40 -16.89 7.80
N VAL A 168 7.54 -16.20 7.93
CA VAL A 168 8.84 -16.72 7.47
C VAL A 168 9.19 -18.00 8.22
N GLU A 169 9.02 -18.02 9.55
CA GLU A 169 9.18 -19.24 10.35
C GLU A 169 8.24 -20.36 9.88
N ASN A 170 6.94 -20.05 9.71
CA ASN A 170 5.94 -21.03 9.29
C ASN A 170 6.22 -21.59 7.88
N LEU A 171 6.66 -20.75 6.95
CA LEU A 171 7.04 -21.14 5.59
C LEU A 171 8.26 -22.05 5.61
N ILE A 172 9.34 -21.66 6.31
CA ILE A 172 10.55 -22.49 6.42
C ILE A 172 10.19 -23.82 7.05
N SER A 173 9.49 -23.82 8.19
CA SER A 173 9.08 -25.03 8.91
C SER A 173 8.25 -25.98 8.04
N LYS A 174 7.29 -25.47 7.27
CA LYS A 174 6.42 -26.28 6.42
C LYS A 174 7.09 -26.75 5.13
N LEU A 175 7.90 -25.89 4.50
CA LEU A 175 8.52 -26.20 3.20
C LEU A 175 9.78 -27.06 3.36
N ASN A 176 10.35 -27.12 4.56
CA ASN A 176 11.58 -27.87 4.86
C ASN A 176 11.57 -29.33 4.38
N ASP A 177 10.42 -30.01 4.51
CA ASP A 177 10.22 -31.42 4.17
C ASP A 177 9.04 -31.65 3.21
N TYR A 178 8.50 -30.58 2.63
CA TYR A 178 7.41 -30.65 1.68
C TYR A 178 7.91 -31.09 0.30
N ASP A 179 7.19 -32.00 -0.36
CA ASP A 179 7.46 -32.35 -1.75
C ASP A 179 7.02 -31.20 -2.68
N LEU A 180 7.97 -30.34 -3.06
CA LEU A 180 7.71 -29.13 -3.84
C LEU A 180 7.19 -29.43 -5.25
N ASP A 181 7.42 -30.63 -5.80
CA ASP A 181 6.90 -30.98 -7.12
C ASP A 181 5.36 -31.10 -7.13
N LEU A 182 4.74 -31.40 -5.98
CA LEU A 182 3.27 -31.40 -5.82
C LEU A 182 2.64 -30.04 -6.12
N LEU A 183 3.39 -28.95 -6.00
CA LEU A 183 2.87 -27.61 -6.32
C LEU A 183 2.55 -27.44 -7.81
N TYR A 184 3.22 -28.21 -8.67
CA TYR A 184 3.12 -28.13 -10.13
C TYR A 184 2.03 -29.06 -10.71
N ASP A 185 1.44 -29.93 -9.90
CA ASP A 185 0.32 -30.80 -10.30
C ASP A 185 -1.00 -30.02 -10.52
N ALA A 186 -1.05 -28.75 -10.12
CA ALA A 186 -2.21 -27.91 -10.32
C ALA A 186 -2.30 -27.42 -11.77
N GLU A 187 -3.47 -27.60 -12.39
CA GLU A 187 -3.77 -27.14 -13.76
C GLU A 187 -4.57 -25.82 -13.79
N GLU A 188 -4.99 -25.32 -12.62
CA GLU A 188 -5.82 -24.12 -12.49
C GLU A 188 -5.41 -23.28 -11.27
N SER A 189 -5.71 -21.99 -11.29
CA SER A 189 -5.54 -21.10 -10.15
C SER A 189 -6.68 -21.26 -9.13
N ALA A 190 -6.40 -21.04 -7.85
CA ALA A 190 -7.40 -21.04 -6.81
C ALA A 190 -8.21 -19.75 -6.77
N ILE A 191 -9.50 -19.86 -6.43
CA ILE A 191 -10.29 -18.77 -5.90
C ILE A 191 -10.22 -18.84 -4.38
N PHE A 192 -9.74 -17.76 -3.76
CA PHE A 192 -9.52 -17.72 -2.32
C PHE A 192 -9.79 -16.36 -1.68
N PHE A 193 -10.11 -16.38 -0.39
CA PHE A 193 -10.24 -15.20 0.46
C PHE A 193 -10.14 -15.55 1.95
N SER A 194 -9.60 -14.64 2.77
CA SER A 194 -9.64 -14.75 4.23
C SER A 194 -11.05 -14.48 4.78
N TYR A 195 -11.47 -15.28 5.77
CA TYR A 195 -12.76 -15.08 6.46
C TYR A 195 -12.55 -14.93 7.97
N LEU A 196 -12.82 -13.73 8.50
CA LEU A 196 -12.73 -13.37 9.93
C LEU A 196 -11.40 -13.69 10.61
N ASN A 197 -10.31 -13.80 9.84
CA ASN A 197 -9.01 -14.29 10.34
C ASN A 197 -9.08 -15.69 10.99
N MET A 198 -10.16 -16.45 10.73
CA MET A 198 -10.34 -17.80 11.26
C MET A 198 -9.85 -18.86 10.28
N THR A 199 -9.98 -18.57 8.98
CA THR A 199 -9.63 -19.50 7.91
C THR A 199 -9.43 -18.75 6.60
N THR A 200 -8.61 -19.32 5.71
CA THR A 200 -8.56 -18.94 4.31
C THR A 200 -9.41 -19.95 3.53
N VAL A 201 -10.49 -19.47 2.91
CA VAL A 201 -11.35 -20.31 2.07
C VAL A 201 -10.68 -20.45 0.71
N VAL A 202 -10.42 -21.68 0.26
CA VAL A 202 -9.76 -22.00 -1.01
C VAL A 202 -10.61 -23.01 -1.79
N TYR A 203 -10.92 -22.72 -3.05
CA TYR A 203 -11.64 -23.64 -3.94
C TYR A 203 -11.31 -23.35 -5.40
N ASN A 204 -11.73 -24.25 -6.27
CA ASN A 204 -11.35 -24.24 -7.68
C ASN A 204 -12.46 -23.75 -8.62
N HIS A 205 -12.17 -23.64 -9.91
CA HIS A 205 -13.11 -23.12 -10.89
C HIS A 205 -14.35 -24.01 -11.04
N THR A 206 -14.21 -25.33 -10.89
CA THR A 206 -15.35 -26.25 -10.88
C THR A 206 -16.36 -25.89 -9.78
N THR A 207 -15.87 -25.54 -8.59
CA THR A 207 -16.72 -25.11 -7.47
C THR A 207 -17.44 -23.79 -7.77
N VAL A 208 -16.76 -22.83 -8.42
CA VAL A 208 -17.39 -21.58 -8.90
C VAL A 208 -18.56 -21.87 -9.83
N ILE A 209 -18.38 -22.77 -10.81
CA ILE A 209 -19.45 -23.15 -11.74
C ILE A 209 -20.62 -23.80 -11.00
N VAL A 210 -20.36 -24.71 -10.05
CA VAL A 210 -21.42 -25.35 -9.24
C VAL A 210 -22.22 -24.31 -8.47
N LEU A 211 -21.55 -23.33 -7.84
CA LEU A 211 -22.20 -22.23 -7.13
C LEU A 211 -23.03 -21.35 -8.08
N ALA A 212 -22.52 -21.06 -9.28
CA ALA A 212 -23.24 -20.29 -10.30
C ALA A 212 -24.50 -21.02 -10.78
N VAL A 213 -24.41 -22.33 -11.05
CA VAL A 213 -25.57 -23.16 -11.42
C VAL A 213 -26.61 -23.18 -10.29
N LEU A 214 -26.17 -23.34 -9.03
CA LEU A 214 -27.06 -23.28 -7.88
C LEU A 214 -27.77 -21.91 -7.79
N ALA A 215 -27.05 -20.80 -7.98
CA ALA A 215 -27.64 -19.47 -7.99
C ALA A 215 -28.66 -19.31 -9.14
N ILE A 216 -28.36 -19.80 -10.35
CA ILE A 216 -29.30 -19.80 -11.49
C ILE A 216 -30.57 -20.58 -11.13
N LEU A 217 -30.44 -21.79 -10.58
CA LEU A 217 -31.57 -22.62 -10.18
C LEU A 217 -32.42 -21.93 -9.10
N LEU A 218 -31.78 -21.27 -8.13
CA LEU A 218 -32.48 -20.50 -7.11
C LEU A 218 -33.22 -19.28 -7.69
N VAL A 219 -32.64 -18.58 -8.67
CA VAL A 219 -33.31 -17.48 -9.38
C VAL A 219 -34.53 -18.00 -10.14
N LEU A 220 -34.38 -19.08 -10.91
CA LEU A 220 -35.48 -19.70 -11.66
C LEU A 220 -36.59 -20.20 -10.72
N ALA A 221 -36.23 -20.88 -9.63
CA ALA A 221 -37.17 -21.34 -8.62
C ALA A 221 -37.94 -20.18 -8.00
N ASN A 222 -37.26 -19.08 -7.63
CA ASN A 222 -37.92 -17.91 -7.08
C ASN A 222 -38.92 -17.29 -8.07
N ILE A 223 -38.56 -17.14 -9.35
CA ILE A 223 -39.45 -16.60 -10.39
C ILE A 223 -40.67 -17.52 -10.56
N LEU A 224 -40.46 -18.83 -10.70
CA LEU A 224 -41.51 -19.82 -10.92
C LEU A 224 -42.47 -19.91 -9.72
N LEU A 225 -41.94 -20.08 -8.51
CA LEU A 225 -42.75 -20.25 -7.31
C LEU A 225 -43.47 -18.97 -6.92
N SER A 226 -42.88 -17.79 -7.15
CA SER A 226 -43.57 -16.51 -6.96
C SER A 226 -44.74 -16.36 -7.95
N ALA A 227 -44.59 -16.82 -9.20
CA ALA A 227 -45.68 -16.84 -10.18
C ALA A 227 -46.84 -17.74 -9.71
N LEU A 228 -46.50 -18.97 -9.28
CA LEU A 228 -47.48 -20.00 -8.95
C LEU A 228 -48.19 -19.75 -7.61
N TYR A 229 -47.45 -19.40 -6.56
CA TYR A 229 -47.97 -19.36 -5.19
C TYR A 229 -48.46 -17.99 -4.74
N ARG A 230 -47.85 -16.90 -5.24
CA ARG A 230 -48.15 -15.53 -4.80
C ARG A 230 -48.92 -14.74 -5.85
N LYS A 231 -48.81 -15.09 -7.15
CA LYS A 231 -49.26 -14.24 -8.27
C LYS A 231 -48.69 -12.81 -8.20
N GLU A 232 -47.54 -12.65 -7.54
CA GLU A 232 -46.88 -11.37 -7.24
C GLU A 232 -45.71 -11.06 -8.19
N ASN A 233 -45.65 -11.73 -9.35
CA ASN A 233 -44.67 -11.45 -10.41
C ASN A 233 -45.04 -10.17 -11.16
N ASN A 234 -44.98 -9.05 -10.44
CA ASN A 234 -45.08 -7.73 -11.03
C ASN A 234 -43.69 -7.32 -11.51
N VAL A 235 -43.38 -7.68 -12.76
CA VAL A 235 -42.13 -7.35 -13.44
C VAL A 235 -41.83 -5.85 -13.37
N LEU A 236 -42.86 -5.01 -13.46
CA LEU A 236 -42.71 -3.56 -13.38
C LEU A 236 -42.25 -3.09 -11.99
N LYS A 237 -42.77 -3.69 -10.90
CA LYS A 237 -42.30 -3.38 -9.53
C LYS A 237 -40.85 -3.81 -9.31
N THR A 238 -40.47 -5.00 -9.79
CA THR A 238 -39.09 -5.48 -9.73
C THR A 238 -38.16 -4.57 -10.54
N ALA A 239 -38.53 -4.20 -11.77
CA ALA A 239 -37.75 -3.30 -12.61
C ALA A 239 -37.58 -1.91 -11.97
N LYS A 240 -38.64 -1.35 -11.39
CA LYS A 240 -38.54 -0.11 -10.61
C LYS A 240 -37.62 -0.25 -9.40
N GLY A 241 -37.61 -1.41 -8.76
CA GLY A 241 -36.75 -1.70 -7.61
C GLY A 241 -35.28 -1.77 -8.00
N ILE A 242 -34.97 -2.46 -9.09
CA ILE A 242 -33.62 -2.49 -9.66
C ILE A 242 -33.18 -1.08 -10.03
N LEU A 243 -34.02 -0.32 -10.74
CA LEU A 243 -33.70 1.07 -11.10
C LEU A 243 -33.47 1.96 -9.87
N ALA A 244 -34.29 1.80 -8.82
CA ALA A 244 -34.11 2.53 -7.56
C ALA A 244 -32.79 2.17 -6.86
N ILE A 245 -32.41 0.89 -6.84
CA ILE A 245 -31.13 0.46 -6.27
C ILE A 245 -29.97 1.03 -7.09
N VAL A 246 -29.99 0.89 -8.41
CA VAL A 246 -28.96 1.44 -9.30
C VAL A 246 -28.82 2.96 -9.11
N ALA A 247 -29.94 3.68 -8.98
CA ALA A 247 -29.91 5.10 -8.64
C ALA A 247 -29.27 5.35 -7.27
N GLY A 248 -29.58 4.54 -6.26
CA GLY A 248 -28.95 4.63 -4.94
C GLY A 248 -27.45 4.32 -4.95
N LEU A 249 -27.01 3.36 -5.76
CA LEU A 249 -25.59 3.07 -5.98
C LEU A 249 -24.88 4.28 -6.58
N ALA A 250 -25.46 4.87 -7.64
CA ALA A 250 -24.92 6.07 -8.28
C ALA A 250 -24.90 7.28 -7.33
N LEU A 251 -25.94 7.46 -6.50
CA LEU A 251 -25.99 8.51 -5.48
C LEU A 251 -24.92 8.30 -4.40
N SER A 252 -24.69 7.08 -3.93
CA SER A 252 -23.63 6.77 -2.96
C SER A 252 -22.24 7.03 -3.54
N ALA A 253 -21.98 6.59 -4.77
CA ALA A 253 -20.73 6.86 -5.47
C ALA A 253 -20.51 8.37 -5.66
N GLY A 254 -21.51 9.09 -6.16
CA GLY A 254 -21.46 10.54 -6.36
C GLY A 254 -21.30 11.31 -5.06
N ALA A 255 -21.98 10.89 -3.99
CA ALA A 255 -21.85 11.49 -2.66
C ALA A 255 -20.45 11.28 -2.07
N ALA A 256 -19.89 10.07 -2.19
CA ALA A 256 -18.54 9.78 -1.73
C ALA A 256 -17.50 10.62 -2.48
N TYR A 257 -17.66 10.75 -3.80
CA TYR A 257 -16.79 11.60 -4.62
C TYR A 257 -16.94 13.09 -4.30
N ALA A 258 -18.16 13.58 -4.08
CA ALA A 258 -18.37 14.95 -3.64
C ALA A 258 -17.74 15.22 -2.27
N CYS A 259 -17.82 14.25 -1.34
CA CYS A 259 -17.18 14.33 -0.03
C CYS A 259 -15.66 14.33 -0.13
N TYR A 260 -15.07 13.58 -1.07
CA TYR A 260 -13.64 13.61 -1.37
C TYR A 260 -13.15 15.04 -1.68
N TYR A 261 -13.89 15.82 -2.46
CA TYR A 261 -13.51 17.22 -2.68
C TYR A 261 -13.86 18.11 -1.49
N LEU A 262 -15.03 17.94 -0.88
CA LEU A 262 -15.49 18.77 0.22
C LEU A 262 -14.52 18.78 1.40
N PHE A 263 -13.99 17.62 1.80
CA PHE A 263 -13.04 17.56 2.91
C PHE A 263 -11.75 18.33 2.58
N GLN A 264 -11.27 18.25 1.34
CA GLN A 264 -10.06 18.96 0.92
C GLN A 264 -10.29 20.47 0.93
N TRP A 265 -11.44 20.93 0.44
CA TRP A 265 -11.82 22.35 0.54
C TRP A 265 -11.87 22.84 1.99
N ILE A 266 -12.41 22.02 2.91
CA ILE A 266 -12.43 22.34 4.34
C ILE A 266 -11.00 22.39 4.90
N ALA A 267 -10.16 21.42 4.58
CA ALA A 267 -8.76 21.38 5.01
C ALA A 267 -7.97 22.62 4.53
N ILE A 268 -8.22 23.10 3.31
CA ILE A 268 -7.65 24.36 2.81
C ILE A 268 -8.10 25.55 3.65
N LEU A 269 -9.40 25.63 3.98
CA LEU A 269 -9.93 26.74 4.78
C LEU A 269 -9.33 26.80 6.19
N PHE A 270 -8.88 25.67 6.72
CA PHE A 270 -8.16 25.58 7.99
C PHE A 270 -6.63 25.71 7.85
N GLY A 271 -6.10 25.90 6.64
CA GLY A 271 -4.66 25.99 6.38
C GLY A 271 -3.91 24.67 6.59
N VAL A 272 -4.62 23.54 6.54
CA VAL A 272 -4.06 22.20 6.77
C VAL A 272 -3.36 21.68 5.52
N ILE A 273 -3.90 21.99 4.35
CA ILE A 273 -3.33 21.65 3.03
C ILE A 273 -3.36 22.87 2.12
N ASP A 274 -2.42 22.91 1.18
CA ASP A 274 -2.41 23.95 0.15
C ASP A 274 -3.44 23.70 -0.95
N SER A 275 -3.88 24.79 -1.59
CA SER A 275 -4.89 24.74 -2.66
C SER A 275 -4.48 23.92 -3.88
N HIS A 276 -3.17 23.80 -4.15
CA HIS A 276 -2.64 23.02 -5.28
C HIS A 276 -2.67 21.50 -5.05
N MET A 277 -3.01 21.06 -3.83
CA MET A 277 -3.10 19.64 -3.44
C MET A 277 -4.49 19.05 -3.65
N VAL A 278 -5.49 19.86 -4.04
CA VAL A 278 -6.85 19.38 -4.30
C VAL A 278 -6.87 18.33 -5.40
N GLY A 279 -7.44 17.17 -5.10
CA GLY A 279 -7.52 16.03 -6.01
C GLY A 279 -6.24 15.22 -6.14
N LYS A 280 -5.18 15.59 -5.40
CA LYS A 280 -3.89 14.89 -5.39
C LYS A 280 -3.65 14.10 -4.11
N ILE A 281 -4.47 14.31 -3.08
CA ILE A 281 -4.37 13.57 -1.83
C ILE A 281 -4.78 12.12 -2.08
N ALA A 282 -3.80 11.23 -2.02
CA ALA A 282 -3.97 9.79 -2.10
C ALA A 282 -4.07 9.13 -0.71
N TYR A 283 -3.58 9.80 0.35
CA TYR A 283 -3.62 9.29 1.73
C TYR A 283 -5.02 8.83 2.14
N SER A 284 -5.10 7.66 2.80
CA SER A 284 -6.34 7.10 3.32
C SER A 284 -6.27 6.97 4.84
N ASN A 285 -7.36 7.29 5.53
CA ASN A 285 -7.48 7.14 6.97
C ASN A 285 -8.73 6.31 7.28
N ILE A 286 -8.64 5.42 8.28
CA ILE A 286 -9.75 4.57 8.73
C ILE A 286 -11.01 5.40 9.02
N ALA A 287 -10.87 6.58 9.63
CA ALA A 287 -12.00 7.46 9.92
C ALA A 287 -12.70 7.94 8.64
N ILE A 288 -11.97 8.17 7.55
CA ILE A 288 -12.55 8.54 6.24
C ILE A 288 -13.33 7.36 5.67
N VAL A 289 -12.78 6.15 5.73
CA VAL A 289 -13.46 4.92 5.27
C VAL A 289 -14.77 4.70 6.05
N VAL A 290 -14.74 4.86 7.38
CA VAL A 290 -15.93 4.81 8.25
C VAL A 290 -16.93 5.92 7.87
N GLY A 291 -16.44 7.14 7.63
CA GLY A 291 -17.25 8.27 7.17
C GLY A 291 -17.99 7.96 5.86
N ILE A 292 -17.30 7.37 4.87
CA ILE A 292 -17.88 6.93 3.58
C ILE A 292 -18.93 5.83 3.80
N GLY A 293 -18.68 4.88 4.71
CA GLY A 293 -19.66 3.85 5.06
C GLY A 293 -20.96 4.44 5.63
N ILE A 294 -20.86 5.39 6.56
CA ILE A 294 -22.02 6.08 7.16
C ILE A 294 -22.74 6.94 6.12
N LEU A 295 -22.00 7.66 5.26
CA LEU A 295 -22.53 8.43 4.15
C LEU A 295 -23.36 7.54 3.20
N THR A 296 -22.80 6.40 2.84
CA THR A 296 -23.44 5.42 1.96
C THR A 296 -24.70 4.85 2.60
N LEU A 297 -24.66 4.54 3.90
CA LEU A 297 -25.85 4.14 4.64
C LEU A 297 -26.95 5.22 4.60
N SER A 298 -26.59 6.49 4.74
CA SER A 298 -27.54 7.60 4.57
C SER A 298 -28.16 7.62 3.16
N MET A 299 -27.34 7.50 2.11
CA MET A 299 -27.81 7.51 0.72
C MET A 299 -28.76 6.33 0.41
N THR A 300 -28.48 5.13 0.92
CA THR A 300 -29.36 3.97 0.75
C THR A 300 -30.70 4.13 1.47
N VAL A 301 -30.72 4.74 2.67
CA VAL A 301 -31.96 5.08 3.39
C VAL A 301 -32.76 6.15 2.63
N LEU A 302 -32.13 7.22 2.16
CA LEU A 302 -32.79 8.28 1.38
C LEU A 302 -33.40 7.71 0.11
N THR A 303 -32.64 6.89 -0.62
CA THR A 303 -33.10 6.23 -1.84
C THR A 303 -34.31 5.34 -1.56
N THR A 304 -34.25 4.52 -0.51
CA THR A 304 -35.37 3.68 -0.09
C THR A 304 -36.60 4.51 0.27
N HIS A 305 -36.43 5.59 1.05
CA HIS A 305 -37.51 6.48 1.44
C HIS A 305 -38.21 7.10 0.22
N PHE A 306 -37.45 7.68 -0.70
CA PHE A 306 -38.00 8.35 -1.88
C PHE A 306 -38.56 7.36 -2.90
N ALA A 307 -37.98 6.18 -3.05
CA ALA A 307 -38.56 5.11 -3.86
C ALA A 307 -39.94 4.69 -3.31
N CYS A 308 -40.05 4.49 -1.98
CA CYS A 308 -41.34 4.18 -1.36
C CYS A 308 -42.35 5.33 -1.52
N LYS A 309 -41.91 6.58 -1.35
CA LYS A 309 -42.76 7.78 -1.39
C LYS A 309 -43.24 8.13 -2.79
N TRP A 310 -42.35 8.16 -3.77
CA TRP A 310 -42.61 8.66 -5.12
C TRP A 310 -42.94 7.55 -6.12
N LEU A 311 -42.22 6.43 -6.07
CA LEU A 311 -42.46 5.29 -6.96
C LEU A 311 -43.57 4.35 -6.44
N LYS A 312 -44.14 4.66 -5.25
CA LYS A 312 -45.17 3.87 -4.56
C LYS A 312 -44.76 2.40 -4.38
N MET A 313 -43.48 2.20 -4.11
CA MET A 313 -42.89 0.88 -3.91
C MET A 313 -42.99 0.44 -2.45
N GLU A 314 -42.97 -0.87 -2.24
CA GLU A 314 -42.79 -1.43 -0.92
C GLU A 314 -41.32 -1.78 -0.68
N ARG A 315 -40.86 -1.73 0.56
CA ARG A 315 -39.48 -2.12 0.93
C ARG A 315 -39.16 -3.55 0.50
N ARG A 316 -40.15 -4.44 0.56
CA ARG A 316 -40.05 -5.84 0.10
C ARG A 316 -39.69 -5.94 -1.39
N ASP A 317 -40.24 -5.06 -2.22
CA ASP A 317 -39.91 -5.00 -3.65
C ASP A 317 -38.43 -4.63 -3.86
N MET A 318 -37.89 -3.74 -3.03
CA MET A 318 -36.48 -3.35 -3.06
C MET A 318 -35.57 -4.47 -2.53
N THR A 319 -35.92 -5.15 -1.43
CA THR A 319 -35.13 -6.29 -0.92
C THR A 319 -35.04 -7.41 -1.97
N ARG A 320 -36.14 -7.70 -2.67
CA ARG A 320 -36.14 -8.67 -3.78
C ARG A 320 -35.24 -8.24 -4.93
N ALA A 321 -35.32 -6.97 -5.32
CA ALA A 321 -34.47 -6.43 -6.38
C ALA A 321 -32.99 -6.50 -6.00
N PHE A 322 -32.65 -6.23 -4.74
CA PHE A 322 -31.29 -6.35 -4.21
C PHE A 322 -30.78 -7.80 -4.26
N ALA A 323 -31.60 -8.77 -3.85
CA ALA A 323 -31.29 -10.19 -3.96
C ALA A 323 -31.01 -10.61 -5.42
N TYR A 324 -31.83 -10.16 -6.37
CA TYR A 324 -31.61 -10.43 -7.79
C TYR A 324 -30.34 -9.77 -8.33
N ILE A 325 -30.03 -8.53 -7.93
CA ILE A 325 -28.78 -7.87 -8.33
C ILE A 325 -27.58 -8.69 -7.86
N HIS A 326 -27.55 -9.10 -6.59
CA HIS A 326 -26.44 -9.90 -6.06
C HIS A 326 -26.32 -11.27 -6.74
N ALA A 327 -27.44 -11.97 -6.95
CA ALA A 327 -27.43 -13.25 -7.65
C ALA A 327 -26.93 -13.10 -9.10
N VAL A 328 -27.43 -12.11 -9.84
CA VAL A 328 -27.02 -11.88 -11.23
C VAL A 328 -25.57 -11.44 -11.32
N LEU A 329 -25.10 -10.54 -10.45
CA LEU A 329 -23.69 -10.14 -10.39
C LEU A 329 -22.79 -11.32 -10.02
N GLY A 330 -23.17 -12.13 -9.02
CA GLY A 330 -22.43 -13.32 -8.63
C GLY A 330 -22.32 -14.34 -9.77
N ILE A 331 -23.43 -14.60 -10.48
CA ILE A 331 -23.46 -15.48 -11.65
C ILE A 331 -22.59 -14.90 -12.77
N ALA A 332 -22.75 -13.62 -13.11
CA ALA A 332 -22.00 -12.99 -14.19
C ALA A 332 -20.49 -13.01 -13.91
N LEU A 333 -20.07 -12.66 -12.70
CA LEU A 333 -18.67 -12.70 -12.30
C LEU A 333 -18.12 -14.13 -12.23
N SER A 334 -18.94 -15.11 -11.87
CA SER A 334 -18.52 -16.53 -11.88
C SER A 334 -18.02 -17.00 -13.26
N PHE A 335 -18.49 -16.38 -14.35
CA PHE A 335 -18.06 -16.69 -15.71
C PHE A 335 -17.08 -15.67 -16.29
N ALA A 336 -17.25 -14.39 -15.96
CA ALA A 336 -16.43 -13.31 -16.54
C ALA A 336 -15.14 -13.05 -15.76
N LEU A 337 -15.17 -13.23 -14.44
CA LEU A 337 -14.07 -12.92 -13.52
C LEU A 337 -14.14 -13.79 -12.25
N PRO A 338 -13.84 -15.10 -12.37
CA PRO A 338 -14.05 -16.08 -11.28
C PRO A 338 -13.39 -15.66 -9.96
N ASP A 339 -12.21 -15.04 -10.02
CA ASP A 339 -11.44 -14.56 -8.87
C ASP A 339 -12.14 -13.47 -8.05
N ALA A 340 -13.13 -12.78 -8.61
CA ALA A 340 -13.92 -11.76 -7.89
C ALA A 340 -15.35 -12.24 -7.55
N SER A 341 -15.75 -13.41 -8.04
CA SER A 341 -17.13 -13.91 -7.95
C SER A 341 -17.61 -14.09 -6.51
N TYR A 342 -16.71 -14.45 -5.60
CA TYR A 342 -16.99 -14.70 -4.18
C TYR A 342 -17.59 -13.50 -3.44
N LEU A 343 -17.33 -12.27 -3.91
CA LEU A 343 -17.89 -11.05 -3.36
C LEU A 343 -19.43 -11.02 -3.45
N PHE A 344 -20.00 -11.67 -4.47
CA PHE A 344 -21.44 -11.60 -4.76
C PHE A 344 -22.13 -12.97 -4.81
N ILE A 345 -21.44 -14.06 -5.15
CA ILE A 345 -22.10 -15.36 -5.31
C ILE A 345 -22.63 -15.91 -3.98
N PHE A 346 -21.87 -15.81 -2.88
CA PHE A 346 -22.31 -16.26 -1.56
C PHE A 346 -23.47 -15.41 -1.03
N SER A 347 -23.35 -14.08 -1.09
CA SER A 347 -24.41 -13.17 -0.68
C SER A 347 -25.66 -13.34 -1.55
N GLY A 348 -25.49 -13.51 -2.86
CA GLY A 348 -26.55 -13.81 -3.81
C GLY A 348 -27.29 -15.10 -3.46
N ILE A 349 -26.59 -16.22 -3.26
CA ILE A 349 -27.21 -17.50 -2.86
C ILE A 349 -27.98 -17.34 -1.55
N MET A 350 -27.39 -16.73 -0.51
CA MET A 350 -28.04 -16.54 0.79
C MET A 350 -29.30 -15.67 0.67
N LEU A 351 -29.23 -14.57 -0.10
CA LEU A 351 -30.38 -13.69 -0.35
C LEU A 351 -31.47 -14.42 -1.15
N MET A 352 -31.10 -15.23 -2.14
CA MET A 352 -32.07 -16.01 -2.93
C MET A 352 -32.74 -17.12 -2.12
N ILE A 353 -32.02 -17.75 -1.17
CA ILE A 353 -32.59 -18.69 -0.21
C ILE A 353 -33.60 -17.96 0.70
N ASN A 354 -33.24 -16.79 1.21
CA ASN A 354 -34.16 -15.96 2.00
C ASN A 354 -35.45 -15.63 1.22
N GLU A 355 -35.31 -15.21 -0.04
CA GLU A 355 -36.46 -14.94 -0.92
C GLU A 355 -37.34 -16.18 -1.16
N LEU A 356 -36.71 -17.35 -1.33
CA LEU A 356 -37.41 -18.61 -1.54
C LEU A 356 -38.20 -19.01 -0.29
N LEU A 357 -37.59 -18.89 0.90
CA LEU A 357 -38.23 -19.17 2.19
C LEU A 357 -39.45 -18.26 2.40
N ILE A 358 -39.32 -16.97 2.14
CA ILE A 358 -40.44 -16.01 2.23
C ILE A 358 -41.57 -16.39 1.25
N THR A 359 -41.21 -16.85 0.05
CA THR A 359 -42.19 -17.26 -0.97
C THR A 359 -42.96 -18.50 -0.55
N CYS A 360 -42.27 -19.54 -0.05
CA CYS A 360 -42.84 -20.84 0.30
C CYS A 360 -43.64 -20.82 1.62
N LEU A 361 -43.19 -20.05 2.61
CA LEU A 361 -43.82 -19.99 3.92
C LEU A 361 -44.99 -18.99 3.91
N LYS A 362 -46.09 -19.40 3.26
CA LYS A 362 -47.32 -18.62 3.04
C LYS A 362 -47.97 -18.01 4.30
N GLN A 363 -47.72 -18.56 5.49
CA GLN A 363 -48.53 -18.33 6.70
C GLN A 363 -47.82 -17.58 7.83
N THR A 364 -46.50 -17.39 7.76
CA THR A 364 -45.77 -16.66 8.80
C THR A 364 -45.81 -15.17 8.50
N LYS A 365 -46.29 -14.37 9.45
CA LYS A 365 -46.11 -12.91 9.45
C LYS A 365 -44.62 -12.61 9.61
N PHE A 366 -43.87 -12.74 8.52
CA PHE A 366 -42.43 -12.51 8.45
C PHE A 366 -42.05 -11.02 8.45
N GLU A 367 -42.98 -10.14 8.83
CA GLU A 367 -42.72 -8.71 9.04
C GLU A 367 -41.56 -8.45 10.03
N ASN A 368 -41.19 -9.46 10.85
CA ASN A 368 -40.09 -9.42 11.81
C ASN A 368 -38.84 -10.23 11.41
N PHE A 369 -38.85 -10.99 10.31
CA PHE A 369 -37.69 -11.79 9.91
C PHE A 369 -36.85 -11.04 8.89
N HIS A 370 -35.65 -10.69 9.32
CA HIS A 370 -34.69 -9.94 8.53
C HIS A 370 -33.55 -10.84 8.04
N GLY A 371 -33.90 -11.91 7.29
CA GLY A 371 -32.91 -12.83 6.74
C GLY A 371 -31.92 -12.13 5.80
N GLU A 372 -32.33 -11.03 5.17
CA GLU A 372 -31.46 -10.16 4.38
C GLU A 372 -30.37 -9.49 5.22
N LEU A 373 -30.64 -9.14 6.48
CA LEU A 373 -29.63 -8.59 7.39
C LEU A 373 -28.63 -9.66 7.81
N LEU A 374 -29.10 -10.90 8.05
CA LEU A 374 -28.20 -12.02 8.36
C LEU A 374 -27.30 -12.34 7.16
N ALA A 375 -27.85 -12.43 5.96
CA ALA A 375 -27.08 -12.64 4.74
C ALA A 375 -26.04 -11.53 4.53
N THR A 376 -26.44 -10.28 4.76
CA THR A 376 -25.51 -9.13 4.70
C THR A 376 -24.41 -9.26 5.74
N ALA A 377 -24.76 -9.53 7.00
CA ALA A 377 -23.80 -9.66 8.10
C ALA A 377 -22.78 -10.78 7.87
N LEU A 378 -23.18 -11.91 7.27
CA LEU A 378 -22.27 -13.00 6.91
C LEU A 378 -21.37 -12.67 5.71
N SER A 379 -21.81 -11.78 4.83
CA SER A 379 -21.00 -11.34 3.67
C SER A 379 -20.05 -10.18 3.97
N LEU A 380 -20.32 -9.37 4.99
CA LEU A 380 -19.49 -8.23 5.35
C LEU A 380 -18.02 -8.57 5.66
N PRO A 381 -17.71 -9.68 6.37
CA PRO A 381 -16.33 -10.09 6.59
C PRO A 381 -15.52 -10.35 5.32
N ILE A 382 -16.19 -10.64 4.20
CA ILE A 382 -15.57 -10.86 2.90
C ILE A 382 -15.29 -9.51 2.20
N VAL A 383 -16.27 -8.61 2.23
CA VAL A 383 -16.22 -7.36 1.45
C VAL A 383 -15.42 -6.26 2.16
N ILE A 384 -15.53 -6.15 3.49
CA ILE A 384 -14.88 -5.08 4.26
C ILE A 384 -13.36 -5.06 4.05
N PRO A 385 -12.63 -6.18 4.22
CA PRO A 385 -11.18 -6.18 4.00
C PRO A 385 -10.78 -5.77 2.58
N VAL A 386 -11.57 -6.15 1.56
CA VAL A 386 -11.34 -5.74 0.17
C VAL A 386 -11.53 -4.25 -0.02
N ILE A 387 -12.51 -3.63 0.66
CA ILE A 387 -12.66 -2.16 0.65
C ILE A 387 -11.44 -1.49 1.30
N PHE A 388 -10.98 -1.99 2.45
CA PHE A 388 -9.80 -1.44 3.12
C PHE A 388 -8.53 -1.58 2.27
N LEU A 389 -8.31 -2.76 1.69
CA LEU A 389 -7.24 -3.03 0.74
C LEU A 389 -7.30 -2.05 -0.43
N ALA A 390 -8.48 -1.90 -1.07
CA ALA A 390 -8.65 -0.98 -2.19
C ALA A 390 -8.39 0.48 -1.79
N THR A 391 -8.82 0.91 -0.60
CA THR A 391 -8.59 2.27 -0.11
C THR A 391 -7.11 2.57 0.12
N SER A 392 -6.36 1.61 0.66
CA SER A 392 -4.91 1.75 0.85
C SER A 392 -4.16 1.69 -0.49
N ALA A 393 -4.57 0.81 -1.40
CA ALA A 393 -3.86 0.59 -2.65
C ALA A 393 -4.11 1.68 -3.71
N LEU A 394 -5.35 2.16 -3.85
CA LEU A 394 -5.78 3.10 -4.89
C LEU A 394 -5.91 4.55 -4.37
N GLY A 395 -5.89 4.74 -3.05
CA GLY A 395 -6.03 6.04 -2.40
C GLY A 395 -7.43 6.66 -2.51
N LEU A 396 -7.63 7.83 -1.91
CA LEU A 396 -8.97 8.45 -1.85
C LEU A 396 -9.49 9.05 -3.16
N SER A 397 -8.65 9.19 -4.19
CA SER A 397 -9.07 9.66 -5.52
C SER A 397 -10.19 8.77 -6.12
N MET A 398 -10.23 7.50 -5.73
CA MET A 398 -11.25 6.53 -6.12
C MET A 398 -12.45 6.44 -5.16
N ALA A 399 -12.73 7.49 -4.38
CA ALA A 399 -13.83 7.52 -3.40
C ALA A 399 -15.20 7.08 -3.95
N TYR A 400 -15.46 7.35 -5.24
CA TYR A 400 -16.68 6.90 -5.91
C TYR A 400 -16.81 5.36 -5.99
N VAL A 401 -15.68 4.66 -6.18
CA VAL A 401 -15.63 3.18 -6.19
C VAL A 401 -15.98 2.66 -4.80
N TYR A 402 -15.43 3.26 -3.74
CA TYR A 402 -15.73 2.84 -2.37
C TYR A 402 -17.19 3.07 -2.02
N GLY A 403 -17.75 4.23 -2.38
CA GLY A 403 -19.18 4.51 -2.21
C GLY A 403 -20.08 3.51 -2.95
N LEU A 404 -19.68 3.10 -4.17
CA LEU A 404 -20.38 2.07 -4.95
C LEU A 404 -20.33 0.69 -4.27
N VAL A 405 -19.13 0.24 -3.89
CA VAL A 405 -18.91 -1.10 -3.29
C VAL A 405 -19.55 -1.18 -1.90
N PHE A 406 -19.41 -0.14 -1.07
CA PHE A 406 -20.14 -0.05 0.20
C PHE A 406 -21.65 -0.15 -0.03
N ALA A 407 -22.18 0.56 -1.03
CA ALA A 407 -23.61 0.57 -1.28
C ALA A 407 -24.10 -0.80 -1.72
N LEU A 408 -23.35 -1.50 -2.57
CA LEU A 408 -23.60 -2.90 -2.93
C LEU A 408 -23.54 -3.81 -1.69
N ALA A 409 -22.61 -3.60 -0.77
CA ALA A 409 -22.51 -4.42 0.44
C ALA A 409 -23.66 -4.19 1.44
N ILE A 410 -24.10 -2.95 1.64
CA ILE A 410 -24.98 -2.59 2.78
C ILE A 410 -26.39 -2.14 2.39
N PHE A 411 -26.79 -2.17 1.12
CA PHE A 411 -28.09 -1.64 0.69
C PHE A 411 -29.27 -2.26 1.46
N ALA A 412 -29.23 -3.58 1.72
CA ALA A 412 -30.24 -4.27 2.52
C ALA A 412 -30.36 -3.69 3.94
N VAL A 413 -29.24 -3.27 4.54
CA VAL A 413 -29.23 -2.58 5.85
C VAL A 413 -29.96 -1.24 5.74
N GLY A 414 -29.71 -0.46 4.69
CA GLY A 414 -30.43 0.79 4.44
C GLY A 414 -31.95 0.59 4.30
N ILE A 415 -32.36 -0.45 3.56
CA ILE A 415 -33.78 -0.80 3.39
C ILE A 415 -34.42 -1.15 4.75
N ALA A 416 -33.76 -1.99 5.53
CA ALA A 416 -34.25 -2.43 6.84
C ALA A 416 -34.27 -1.30 7.87
N LEU A 417 -33.27 -0.41 7.86
CA LEU A 417 -33.12 0.71 8.80
C LEU A 417 -34.11 1.86 8.55
N THR A 418 -34.63 1.98 7.32
CA THR A 418 -35.50 3.10 6.90
C THR A 418 -36.66 3.41 7.88
N PRO A 419 -37.45 2.46 8.42
CA PRO A 419 -38.47 2.79 9.42
C PRO A 419 -37.91 3.24 10.76
N ALA A 420 -36.78 2.65 11.20
CA ALA A 420 -36.13 3.00 12.46
C ALA A 420 -35.62 4.44 12.44
N CYS A 421 -35.14 4.92 11.28
CA CYS A 421 -34.71 6.31 11.08
C CYS A 421 -35.79 7.34 11.44
N LYS A 422 -37.09 7.00 11.31
CA LYS A 422 -38.19 7.86 11.74
C LYS A 422 -38.16 8.17 13.23
N TYR A 423 -37.71 7.22 14.05
CA TYR A 423 -37.71 7.31 15.51
C TYR A 423 -36.48 8.02 16.07
N ILE A 424 -35.39 8.11 15.29
CA ILE A 424 -34.19 8.87 15.67
C ILE A 424 -34.60 10.31 15.98
N THR A 425 -35.28 10.97 15.06
CA THR A 425 -35.75 12.36 15.22
C THR A 425 -36.82 12.49 16.32
N VAL A 426 -37.70 11.50 16.48
CA VAL A 426 -38.71 11.51 17.56
C VAL A 426 -38.06 11.48 18.93
N ARG A 427 -37.02 10.67 19.12
CA ARG A 427 -36.32 10.59 20.40
C ARG A 427 -35.50 11.84 20.70
N ILE A 428 -34.83 12.40 19.71
CA ILE A 428 -33.96 13.58 19.90
C ILE A 428 -34.81 14.85 20.09
N PHE A 429 -35.85 15.06 19.29
CA PHE A 429 -36.58 16.33 19.22
C PHE A 429 -38.05 16.27 19.69
N LYS A 430 -38.54 15.11 20.15
CA LYS A 430 -39.93 14.89 20.59
C LYS A 430 -41.00 15.35 19.58
N LYS A 431 -40.69 15.31 18.28
CA LYS A 431 -41.60 15.63 17.15
C LYS A 431 -41.75 14.43 16.21
N LYS A 432 -42.86 14.35 15.47
CA LYS A 432 -43.05 13.30 14.44
C LYS A 432 -41.98 13.47 13.36
N GLY A 433 -40.99 12.58 13.36
CA GLY A 433 -39.92 12.57 12.36
C GLY A 433 -40.31 11.87 11.06
N SER A 434 -39.48 12.04 10.04
CA SER A 434 -39.50 11.24 8.80
C SER A 434 -38.22 10.39 8.65
N PRO A 435 -38.25 9.27 7.91
CA PRO A 435 -37.03 8.52 7.58
C PRO A 435 -35.95 9.37 6.91
N ALA A 436 -36.34 10.34 6.08
CA ALA A 436 -35.41 11.26 5.43
C ALA A 436 -34.64 12.11 6.45
N GLU A 437 -35.32 12.63 7.49
CA GLU A 437 -34.65 13.37 8.58
C GLU A 437 -33.66 12.48 9.34
N GLY A 438 -34.03 11.23 9.63
CA GLY A 438 -33.12 10.26 10.22
C GLY A 438 -31.88 9.98 9.35
N ALA A 439 -32.05 9.88 8.03
CA ALA A 439 -30.94 9.73 7.10
C ALA A 439 -30.06 11.00 7.04
N LEU A 440 -30.66 12.19 7.13
CA LEU A 440 -29.91 13.45 7.21
C LEU A 440 -29.08 13.56 8.50
N HIS A 441 -29.51 12.94 9.61
CA HIS A 441 -28.68 12.82 10.82
C HIS A 441 -27.45 11.92 10.60
N LEU A 442 -27.61 10.79 9.88
CA LEU A 442 -26.46 9.95 9.50
C LEU A 442 -25.50 10.70 8.57
N LEU A 443 -26.03 11.46 7.62
CA LEU A 443 -25.24 12.33 6.75
C LEU A 443 -24.47 13.37 7.57
N ALA A 444 -25.14 14.06 8.51
CA ALA A 444 -24.50 15.03 9.37
C ALA A 444 -23.38 14.40 10.22
N LEU A 445 -23.57 13.19 10.75
CA LEU A 445 -22.54 12.46 11.48
C LEU A 445 -21.31 12.18 10.59
N SER A 446 -21.54 11.69 9.37
CA SER A 446 -20.47 11.46 8.39
C SER A 446 -19.71 12.76 8.06
N LEU A 447 -20.42 13.87 7.83
CA LEU A 447 -19.81 15.18 7.58
C LEU A 447 -19.00 15.70 8.78
N VAL A 448 -19.44 15.44 10.01
CA VAL A 448 -18.67 15.77 11.22
C VAL A 448 -17.38 14.96 11.28
N ILE A 449 -17.42 13.67 10.96
CA ILE A 449 -16.21 12.84 10.89
C ILE A 449 -15.23 13.43 9.87
N PHE A 450 -15.70 13.75 8.65
CA PHE A 450 -14.84 14.37 7.63
C PHE A 450 -14.29 15.72 8.06
N LEU A 451 -15.08 16.56 8.73
CA LEU A 451 -14.62 17.82 9.30
C LEU A 451 -13.51 17.60 10.33
N CYS A 452 -13.70 16.68 11.27
CA CYS A 452 -12.70 16.36 12.28
C CYS A 452 -11.40 15.85 11.65
N VAL A 453 -11.49 14.94 10.66
CA VAL A 453 -10.31 14.42 9.98
C VAL A 453 -9.61 15.51 9.15
N SER A 454 -10.36 16.46 8.56
CA SER A 454 -9.78 17.57 7.78
C SER A 454 -8.94 18.54 8.62
N LEU A 455 -9.06 18.50 9.96
CA LEU A 455 -8.25 19.27 10.89
C LEU A 455 -6.94 18.57 11.27
N ILE A 456 -6.86 17.26 11.04
CA ILE A 456 -5.63 16.50 11.28
C ILE A 456 -4.75 16.80 10.09
N LYS A 457 -3.56 17.37 10.34
CA LYS A 457 -2.55 17.50 9.29
C LYS A 457 -2.35 16.09 8.73
N PRO A 458 -2.66 15.86 7.44
CA PRO A 458 -2.32 14.57 6.88
C PRO A 458 -0.83 14.37 7.18
N ASN A 459 -0.40 13.13 7.44
CA ASN A 459 0.97 12.75 7.17
C ASN A 459 1.15 12.82 5.64
N ALA A 460 0.90 13.98 5.06
CA ALA A 460 1.25 14.32 3.72
C ALA A 460 2.75 14.50 3.81
N SER A 461 3.48 13.40 3.68
CA SER A 461 4.54 13.48 2.72
C SER A 461 3.93 14.07 1.45
N ALA A 462 4.58 15.07 0.87
CA ALA A 462 4.23 15.56 -0.44
C ALA A 462 4.59 14.48 -1.48
N ASN A 463 4.00 13.28 -1.37
CA ASN A 463 3.94 12.29 -2.44
C ASN A 463 2.97 12.83 -3.49
N LEU A 464 3.48 13.84 -4.20
CA LEU A 464 3.24 14.09 -5.59
C LEU A 464 3.12 12.72 -6.26
N MET A 465 1.91 12.45 -6.74
CA MET A 465 1.56 11.46 -7.77
C MET A 465 2.78 11.08 -8.60
N GLY A 466 2.94 9.79 -8.96
CA GLY A 466 3.93 9.19 -9.89
C GLY A 466 4.18 9.95 -11.21
N LYS A 467 4.67 11.17 -11.02
CA LYS A 467 5.00 12.34 -11.83
C LYS A 467 5.67 13.30 -10.84
N GLN A 468 6.66 12.80 -10.11
CA GLN A 468 7.78 13.66 -9.81
C GLN A 468 8.40 13.99 -11.18
N ASN A 469 7.88 15.03 -11.84
CA ASN A 469 8.71 15.96 -12.61
C ASN A 469 9.58 16.72 -11.59
N ILE A 470 10.27 15.97 -10.73
CA ILE A 470 11.43 16.52 -10.05
C ILE A 470 12.48 16.47 -11.15
N VAL A 471 12.99 17.66 -11.47
CA VAL A 471 14.29 17.82 -12.12
C VAL A 471 15.16 16.68 -11.61
N MET A 472 15.75 15.89 -12.51
CA MET A 472 16.78 14.92 -12.16
C MET A 472 17.76 15.60 -11.19
N LEU A 473 17.54 15.45 -9.89
CA LEU A 473 18.49 15.85 -8.89
C LEU A 473 19.57 14.78 -9.03
N PRO A 474 20.83 15.17 -9.31
CA PRO A 474 21.88 14.21 -9.56
C PRO A 474 21.93 13.24 -8.38
N TYR A 475 21.63 11.98 -8.72
CA TYR A 475 21.30 10.87 -7.86
C TYR A 475 22.43 10.58 -6.85
N ASP A 476 22.12 10.64 -5.56
CA ASP A 476 23.08 10.50 -4.45
C ASP A 476 23.30 9.06 -3.97
N ASP A 477 22.59 8.04 -4.51
CA ASP A 477 22.48 6.74 -3.82
C ASP A 477 22.75 5.52 -4.72
N ALA A 478 24.03 5.26 -5.00
CA ALA A 478 24.48 3.98 -5.53
C ALA A 478 25.60 3.39 -4.66
N LEU A 479 25.28 2.33 -3.92
CA LEU A 479 26.25 1.40 -3.37
C LEU A 479 26.63 0.40 -4.47
N VAL A 480 27.88 0.42 -4.94
CA VAL A 480 28.33 -0.49 -6.01
C VAL A 480 29.33 -1.49 -5.44
N TYR A 481 28.91 -2.75 -5.37
CA TYR A 481 29.80 -3.86 -5.04
C TYR A 481 30.65 -4.22 -6.25
N VAL A 482 31.98 -4.24 -6.10
CA VAL A 482 32.89 -4.75 -7.12
C VAL A 482 33.68 -5.90 -6.52
N LEU A 483 33.41 -7.11 -7.02
CA LEU A 483 34.24 -8.29 -6.75
C LEU A 483 35.36 -8.36 -7.80
N ASP A 484 36.61 -8.35 -7.37
CA ASP A 484 37.73 -8.84 -8.21
C ASP A 484 37.55 -10.36 -8.43
N ALA A 485 37.83 -10.82 -9.64
CA ALA A 485 37.93 -12.22 -10.03
C ALA A 485 38.85 -13.09 -9.12
N ASN A 486 39.73 -12.48 -8.33
CA ASN A 486 40.60 -13.16 -7.36
C ASN A 486 39.99 -13.32 -5.95
N GLY A 487 38.78 -12.82 -5.69
CA GLY A 487 38.08 -13.02 -4.41
C GLY A 487 38.55 -12.12 -3.25
N GLU A 488 39.34 -11.09 -3.52
CA GLU A 488 39.54 -10.00 -2.55
C GLU A 488 38.36 -9.02 -2.70
N SER A 489 37.46 -9.04 -1.72
CA SER A 489 36.29 -8.16 -1.67
C SER A 489 36.73 -6.73 -1.32
N GLU A 490 36.60 -5.81 -2.27
CA GLU A 490 36.73 -4.38 -2.02
C GLU A 490 35.34 -3.74 -2.02
N TYR A 491 34.97 -3.11 -0.91
CA TYR A 491 33.69 -2.40 -0.78
C TYR A 491 33.86 -0.97 -1.28
N ARG A 492 33.12 -0.60 -2.32
CA ARG A 492 33.19 0.74 -2.91
C ARG A 492 31.91 1.51 -2.58
N ILE A 493 32.05 2.48 -1.70
CA ILE A 493 30.96 3.31 -1.22
C ILE A 493 31.08 4.68 -1.89
N TYR A 494 30.13 5.00 -2.75
CA TYR A 494 30.09 6.26 -3.50
C TYR A 494 29.14 7.29 -2.88
N ASP A 495 28.60 6.97 -1.70
CA ASP A 495 27.74 7.84 -0.89
C ASP A 495 28.32 8.07 0.52
N LEU A 496 28.54 9.34 0.87
CA LEU A 496 29.06 9.77 2.17
C LEU A 496 28.06 9.57 3.33
N ASN A 497 26.75 9.56 3.07
CA ASN A 497 25.75 9.30 4.12
C ASN A 497 25.72 7.81 4.50
N ALA A 498 25.70 6.92 3.49
CA ALA A 498 25.92 5.49 3.70
C ALA A 498 27.26 5.22 4.37
N LEU A 499 28.34 5.91 3.95
CA LEU A 499 29.65 5.81 4.59
C LEU A 499 29.59 6.21 6.06
N SER A 500 29.06 7.39 6.42
CA SER A 500 28.96 7.84 7.81
C SER A 500 28.04 6.97 8.68
N ALA A 501 26.96 6.43 8.11
CA ALA A 501 26.11 5.47 8.81
C ALA A 501 26.87 4.16 9.06
N LEU A 502 27.58 3.65 8.05
CA LEU A 502 28.37 2.42 8.17
C LEU A 502 29.58 2.61 9.10
N GLU A 503 30.26 3.75 9.09
CA GLU A 503 31.31 4.08 10.06
C GLU A 503 30.79 4.08 11.50
N LYS A 504 29.55 4.53 11.70
CA LYS A 504 28.91 4.56 13.01
C LYS A 504 28.49 3.17 13.50
N TYR A 505 27.96 2.32 12.61
CA TYR A 505 27.33 1.05 12.97
C TYR A 505 28.18 -0.20 12.67
N ALA A 506 29.22 -0.07 11.84
CA ALA A 506 30.20 -1.08 11.46
C ALA A 506 31.63 -0.49 11.33
N PRO A 507 32.18 0.12 12.41
CA PRO A 507 33.49 0.79 12.41
C PRO A 507 34.68 -0.14 12.09
N GLU A 508 34.47 -1.45 12.14
CA GLU A 508 35.48 -2.48 11.84
C GLU A 508 35.75 -2.68 10.34
N MET A 509 34.96 -2.07 9.45
CA MET A 509 35.13 -2.16 8.00
C MET A 509 36.17 -1.17 7.46
N THR A 510 36.74 -1.45 6.29
CA THR A 510 37.67 -0.56 5.58
C THR A 510 36.96 0.08 4.40
N TYR A 511 37.05 1.41 4.28
CA TYR A 511 36.30 2.20 3.29
C TYR A 511 37.24 2.91 2.31
N ALA A 512 36.90 2.91 1.02
CA ALA A 512 37.67 3.60 -0.01
C ALA A 512 37.16 5.04 -0.20
N GLU A 513 37.94 6.04 0.24
CA GLU A 513 37.59 7.47 0.15
C GLU A 513 38.11 8.16 -1.12
N GLU A 514 38.76 7.41 -2.01
CA GLU A 514 39.61 7.91 -3.11
C GLU A 514 38.86 8.69 -4.21
N TYR A 515 37.53 8.67 -4.20
CA TYR A 515 36.65 9.30 -5.19
C TYR A 515 36.18 10.71 -4.79
N TYR A 516 36.55 11.15 -3.59
CA TYR A 516 36.27 12.48 -3.08
C TYR A 516 37.53 13.34 -3.18
N VAL A 517 37.64 14.11 -4.25
CA VAL A 517 38.77 15.03 -4.43
C VAL A 517 38.46 16.30 -3.66
N GLY A 518 39.24 16.60 -2.61
CA GLY A 518 39.20 17.92 -1.98
C GLY A 518 39.55 18.97 -3.04
N LYS A 519 38.61 19.84 -3.37
CA LYS A 519 38.84 20.86 -4.40
C LYS A 519 39.44 22.10 -3.75
N GLY A 520 40.56 22.57 -4.30
CA GLY A 520 41.20 23.82 -3.93
C GLY A 520 42.57 23.64 -3.28
N GLU A 521 43.65 23.79 -4.06
CA GLU A 521 44.89 24.30 -3.49
C GLU A 521 44.58 25.72 -2.96
N ASN A 522 44.50 25.88 -1.64
CA ASN A 522 44.14 27.09 -0.85
C ASN A 522 42.72 27.16 -0.26
N VAL A 523 42.09 26.03 0.07
CA VAL A 523 41.20 25.99 1.24
C VAL A 523 42.08 25.55 2.41
N GLU A 524 42.58 26.49 3.20
CA GLU A 524 43.20 26.16 4.49
C GLU A 524 42.13 25.43 5.31
N ILE A 525 42.23 24.10 5.41
CA ILE A 525 41.49 23.30 6.40
C ILE A 525 42.12 23.61 7.76
N ASP A 526 42.00 24.86 8.19
CA ASP A 526 42.36 25.28 9.53
C ASP A 526 41.07 25.53 10.30
N ASN A 527 41.05 25.07 11.55
CA ASN A 527 39.92 25.27 12.44
C ASN A 527 39.71 26.76 12.67
N GLU A 528 38.72 27.36 12.00
CA GLU A 528 38.42 28.77 12.19
C GLU A 528 37.58 28.95 13.44
N ILE A 529 38.06 29.76 14.38
CA ILE A 529 37.33 30.04 15.61
C ILE A 529 36.34 31.17 15.31
N LEU A 530 35.05 30.85 15.14
CA LEU A 530 34.07 31.86 14.71
C LEU A 530 33.97 33.06 15.66
N SER A 531 34.29 32.90 16.95
CA SER A 531 34.31 34.02 17.90
C SER A 531 35.41 35.06 17.68
N THR A 532 36.33 34.85 16.73
CA THR A 532 37.38 35.81 16.37
C THR A 532 37.04 36.66 15.15
N PHE A 533 35.92 36.40 14.47
CA PHE A 533 35.41 37.17 13.33
C PHE A 533 34.50 38.31 13.80
N GLU A 534 34.40 39.40 13.02
CA GLU A 534 33.39 40.44 13.25
C GLU A 534 31.99 39.80 13.16
N ASP A 535 31.17 40.01 14.20
CA ASP A 535 29.80 39.46 14.35
C ASP A 535 29.65 37.92 14.40
N ASN A 536 30.73 37.15 14.60
CA ASN A 536 30.75 35.68 14.58
C ASN A 536 30.25 35.04 13.26
N VAL A 537 30.50 35.72 12.14
CA VAL A 537 30.02 35.32 10.80
C VAL A 537 31.16 34.74 9.97
N LEU A 538 30.94 33.59 9.34
CA LEU A 538 31.80 32.99 8.31
C LEU A 538 31.03 32.85 7.01
N THR A 539 31.58 33.39 5.92
CA THR A 539 31.00 33.24 4.57
C THR A 539 31.82 32.25 3.78
N ILE A 540 31.14 31.29 3.17
CA ILE A 540 31.75 30.20 2.42
C ILE A 540 31.21 30.25 1.00
N GLU A 541 32.12 30.51 0.08
CA GLU A 541 31.85 30.49 -1.36
C GLU A 541 32.46 29.22 -1.93
N LYS A 542 31.65 28.45 -2.66
CA LYS A 542 32.08 27.25 -3.35
C LYS A 542 33.03 27.62 -4.47
N THR A 543 34.11 26.87 -4.59
CA THR A 543 35.03 26.97 -5.72
C THR A 543 34.48 26.30 -6.99
N ASP A 544 33.50 25.40 -6.85
CA ASP A 544 32.79 24.77 -7.97
C ASP A 544 31.27 24.68 -7.74
N GLU A 545 30.47 24.89 -8.78
CA GLU A 545 29.00 24.83 -8.64
C GLU A 545 28.47 23.43 -8.25
N ASN A 546 29.22 22.36 -8.55
CA ASN A 546 28.83 20.97 -8.30
C ASN A 546 29.48 20.36 -7.04
N SER A 547 30.26 21.12 -6.29
CA SER A 547 30.86 20.63 -5.05
C SER A 547 29.85 20.60 -3.89
N LEU A 548 30.20 19.91 -2.82
CA LEU A 548 29.47 19.94 -1.55
C LEU A 548 30.33 20.59 -0.47
N VAL A 549 29.70 21.38 0.41
CA VAL A 549 30.37 22.02 1.54
C VAL A 549 29.98 21.30 2.82
N TYR A 550 30.98 20.82 3.56
CA TYR A 550 30.81 20.23 4.89
C TYR A 550 31.35 21.16 5.95
N LEU A 551 30.58 21.37 7.01
CA LEU A 551 30.96 22.18 8.16
C LEU A 551 31.01 21.30 9.41
N ASP A 552 32.19 21.18 9.99
CA ASP A 552 32.42 20.48 11.24
C ASP A 552 32.70 21.47 12.36
N PHE A 553 31.74 21.59 13.27
CA PHE A 553 31.84 22.42 14.45
C PHE A 553 32.51 21.63 15.56
N THR A 554 33.59 22.14 16.14
CA THR A 554 34.25 21.56 17.31
C THR A 554 34.41 22.56 18.46
N ASN A 555 34.70 22.07 19.68
CA ASN A 555 34.86 22.91 20.89
C ASN A 555 33.69 23.89 21.12
N ILE A 556 32.47 23.37 21.03
CA ILE A 556 31.23 24.15 20.99
C ILE A 556 30.86 24.66 22.39
N ASN A 557 30.94 25.97 22.59
CA ASN A 557 30.39 26.70 23.74
C ASN A 557 29.20 27.61 23.35
N ALA A 558 28.78 27.56 22.08
CA ALA A 558 27.65 28.30 21.55
C ALA A 558 26.31 27.59 21.80
N LYS A 559 25.21 28.36 21.75
CA LYS A 559 23.85 27.83 21.97
C LYS A 559 23.20 27.33 20.69
N PHE A 560 23.41 28.04 19.60
CA PHE A 560 22.85 27.73 18.29
C PHE A 560 23.64 28.46 17.20
N PHE A 561 23.44 28.07 15.95
CA PHE A 561 23.99 28.75 14.79
C PHE A 561 22.91 28.87 13.70
N THR A 562 23.08 29.83 12.80
CA THR A 562 22.28 29.96 11.60
C THR A 562 23.13 29.72 10.37
N VAL A 563 22.51 29.16 9.34
CA VAL A 563 23.06 29.06 8.00
C VAL A 563 22.11 29.81 7.09
N THR A 564 22.64 30.80 6.37
CA THR A 564 21.90 31.56 5.38
C THR A 564 22.45 31.21 4.00
N ASP A 565 21.60 30.66 3.15
CA ASP A 565 21.89 30.34 1.75
C ASP A 565 20.86 31.00 0.82
N GLU A 566 20.86 30.66 -0.47
CA GLU A 566 19.92 31.19 -1.45
C GLU A 566 18.44 30.80 -1.20
N THR A 567 18.21 29.77 -0.39
CA THR A 567 16.88 29.26 -0.04
C THR A 567 16.30 29.94 1.20
N GLY A 568 17.15 30.60 2.01
CA GLY A 568 16.76 31.37 3.19
C GLY A 568 17.68 31.13 4.39
N GLU A 569 17.26 31.57 5.56
CA GLU A 569 17.99 31.36 6.82
C GLU A 569 17.42 30.15 7.58
N GLN A 570 18.28 29.19 7.93
CA GLN A 570 17.97 28.01 8.72
C GLN A 570 18.69 28.05 10.08
N THR A 571 17.99 27.71 11.17
CA THR A 571 18.54 27.76 12.54
C THR A 571 18.76 26.36 13.10
N TYR A 572 19.96 26.10 13.59
CA TYR A 572 20.37 24.82 14.16
C TYR A 572 20.76 24.97 15.62
N HIS A 573 20.20 24.11 16.48
CA HIS A 573 20.51 24.08 17.91
C HIS A 573 21.51 22.96 18.21
N PHE A 574 22.58 23.28 18.94
CA PHE A 574 23.49 22.26 19.44
C PHE A 574 22.77 21.44 20.54
N THR A 575 22.66 20.13 20.34
CA THR A 575 21.94 19.23 21.26
C THR A 575 22.94 18.41 22.09
N GLY A 576 23.09 18.77 23.37
CA GLY A 576 23.96 18.06 24.33
C GLY A 576 25.39 18.63 24.45
N ASN A 577 26.12 18.23 25.51
CA ASN A 577 27.53 18.59 25.75
C ASN A 577 28.46 17.77 24.84
N GLY A 578 28.30 17.91 23.52
CA GLY A 578 29.14 17.28 22.51
C GLY A 578 30.30 18.19 22.07
N THR A 579 31.43 17.59 21.70
CA THR A 579 32.61 18.29 21.16
C THR A 579 32.61 18.44 19.64
N THR A 580 31.64 17.84 18.92
CA THR A 580 31.58 17.83 17.44
C THR A 580 30.13 17.93 16.94
N TYR A 581 29.86 18.71 15.88
CA TYR A 581 28.57 18.82 15.18
C TYR A 581 28.79 19.07 13.70
N SER A 582 28.14 18.34 12.79
CA SER A 582 28.44 18.39 11.35
C SER A 582 27.19 18.72 10.50
N ILE A 583 27.35 19.52 9.44
CA ILE A 583 26.27 19.83 8.50
C ILE A 583 26.79 19.89 7.05
N LYS A 584 25.98 19.40 6.11
CA LYS A 584 26.22 19.40 4.66
C LYS A 584 25.38 20.48 3.98
N LEU A 585 26.00 21.27 3.12
CA LEU A 585 25.37 22.37 2.38
C LEU A 585 25.68 22.25 0.89
N HIS A 586 24.69 22.58 0.07
CA HIS A 586 24.76 22.47 -1.40
C HIS A 586 25.10 23.81 -2.07
N ASP A 587 24.97 24.93 -1.36
CA ASP A 587 25.10 26.28 -1.90
C ASP A 587 26.14 27.10 -1.14
N ASN A 588 26.50 28.25 -1.70
CA ASN A 588 27.22 29.28 -0.98
C ASN A 588 26.43 29.66 0.28
N CYS A 589 27.10 29.73 1.41
CA CYS A 589 26.42 29.90 2.67
C CYS A 589 27.14 30.88 3.60
N THR A 590 26.36 31.53 4.44
CA THR A 590 26.85 32.33 5.55
C THR A 590 26.47 31.65 6.86
N VAL A 591 27.46 31.29 7.66
CA VAL A 591 27.31 30.64 8.96
C VAL A 591 27.48 31.68 10.06
N THR A 592 26.50 31.80 10.96
CA THR A 592 26.59 32.71 12.10
C THR A 592 26.36 31.99 13.42
N VAL A 593 27.27 32.15 14.38
CA VAL A 593 27.18 31.47 15.69
C VAL A 593 26.70 32.42 16.80
N TYR A 594 25.73 31.95 17.60
CA TYR A 594 25.11 32.74 18.65
C TYR A 594 25.26 32.13 20.04
N GLY A 595 25.46 33.01 21.02
CA GLY A 595 25.46 32.64 22.44
C GLY A 595 26.71 31.91 22.92
N GLY A 596 27.85 32.03 22.22
CA GLY A 596 29.15 31.49 22.61
C GLY A 596 30.12 31.40 21.42
N ALA A 597 31.08 30.49 21.49
CA ALA A 597 32.09 30.25 20.46
C ALA A 597 32.01 28.80 19.95
N ALA A 598 32.37 28.57 18.69
CA ALA A 598 32.61 27.25 18.11
C ALA A 598 33.75 27.36 17.10
N ASN A 599 34.57 26.32 17.03
CA ASN A 599 35.52 26.15 15.93
C ASN A 599 34.75 25.55 14.76
N VAL A 600 34.95 26.04 13.54
CA VAL A 600 34.37 25.48 12.33
C VAL A 600 35.48 25.12 11.38
N ALA A 601 35.55 23.83 11.03
CA ALA A 601 36.30 23.38 9.88
C ALA A 601 35.33 23.30 8.70
N TYR A 602 35.72 23.83 7.56
CA TYR A 602 34.96 23.69 6.32
C TYR A 602 35.75 22.83 5.33
N LYS A 603 35.06 21.94 4.64
CA LYS A 603 35.64 21.08 3.61
C LYS A 603 34.77 21.11 2.37
N GLU A 604 35.33 21.57 1.25
CA GLU A 604 34.70 21.49 -0.05
C GLU A 604 35.13 20.20 -0.76
N VAL A 605 34.16 19.42 -1.20
CA VAL A 605 34.39 18.11 -1.82
C VAL A 605 33.79 18.09 -3.22
N LEU A 606 34.60 17.74 -4.22
CA LEU A 606 34.15 17.45 -5.58
C LEU A 606 34.11 15.93 -5.80
N ARG A 607 33.05 15.43 -6.43
CA ARG A 607 32.96 14.02 -6.86
C ARG A 607 33.65 13.83 -8.21
N ASP A 608 34.61 12.92 -8.28
CA ASP A 608 35.26 12.55 -9.54
C ASP A 608 34.74 11.20 -10.06
N TYR A 609 33.81 11.24 -11.01
CA TYR A 609 33.27 10.05 -11.68
C TYR A 609 34.16 9.55 -12.84
N ALA A 610 35.29 10.19 -13.14
CA ALA A 610 36.12 9.85 -14.30
C ALA A 610 36.64 8.40 -14.27
N ALA A 611 36.79 7.81 -13.08
CA ALA A 611 37.23 6.43 -12.91
C ALA A 611 36.16 5.37 -13.29
N LEU A 612 34.89 5.76 -13.45
CA LEU A 612 33.77 4.86 -13.80
C LEU A 612 33.47 4.83 -15.31
N VAL A 613 34.12 5.68 -16.10
CA VAL A 613 33.93 5.75 -17.55
C VAL A 613 34.95 4.80 -18.21
N PRO A 614 34.53 3.73 -18.91
CA PRO A 614 35.45 2.88 -19.64
C PRO A 614 36.27 3.73 -20.63
N ALA A 615 37.57 3.44 -20.76
CA ALA A 615 38.53 4.28 -21.49
C ALA A 615 38.14 4.56 -22.96
N GLU A 616 37.30 3.69 -23.52
CA GLU A 616 36.71 3.78 -24.86
C GLU A 616 35.68 4.93 -25.03
N TYR A 617 35.12 5.47 -23.95
CA TYR A 617 34.13 6.57 -23.98
C TYR A 617 34.69 7.94 -23.54
N ALA A 618 35.98 8.03 -23.21
CA ALA A 618 36.57 9.21 -22.58
C ALA A 618 36.68 10.47 -23.46
N ASN A 619 36.42 10.38 -24.78
CA ASN A 619 36.63 11.49 -25.72
C ASN A 619 35.47 11.71 -26.72
N ASP A 620 34.32 11.07 -26.51
CA ASP A 620 33.17 11.19 -27.43
C ASP A 620 32.07 12.09 -26.84
N ASN A 621 31.24 12.68 -27.69
CA ASN A 621 30.03 13.40 -27.24
C ASN A 621 29.04 12.47 -26.50
N GLU A 622 29.27 11.15 -26.56
CA GLU A 622 28.58 10.13 -25.77
C GLU A 622 28.97 10.13 -24.28
N MET A 623 29.97 10.90 -23.84
CA MET A 623 30.29 11.08 -22.41
C MET A 623 29.11 11.72 -21.65
N LEU A 624 28.31 12.55 -22.32
CA LEU A 624 27.02 13.04 -21.80
C LEU A 624 25.93 11.95 -21.86
N HIS A 625 25.97 11.08 -22.89
CA HIS A 625 25.03 9.98 -23.06
C HIS A 625 25.26 8.83 -22.08
N PHE A 626 26.48 8.55 -21.62
CA PHE A 626 26.72 7.49 -20.63
C PHE A 626 26.20 7.90 -19.23
N ASN A 627 26.32 9.18 -18.89
CA ASN A 627 25.65 9.78 -17.72
C ASN A 627 24.11 9.82 -17.86
N LEU A 628 23.58 9.88 -19.09
CA LEU A 628 22.14 9.81 -19.39
C LEU A 628 21.60 8.37 -19.60
N TRP A 629 22.46 7.40 -19.93
CA TRP A 629 22.09 5.99 -20.16
C TRP A 629 21.66 5.29 -18.87
N LEU A 630 22.08 5.82 -17.72
CA LEU A 630 21.61 5.42 -16.39
C LEU A 630 20.21 5.96 -16.06
N THR A 631 19.58 6.80 -16.91
CA THR A 631 18.40 7.60 -16.52
C THR A 631 17.23 7.63 -17.50
N ASP A 632 17.23 6.87 -18.61
CA ASP A 632 16.07 6.82 -19.52
C ASP A 632 15.41 5.43 -19.61
N SER A 633 14.09 5.39 -19.40
CA SER A 633 13.22 4.24 -19.70
C SER A 633 12.99 4.08 -21.21
N TYR A 634 13.18 2.89 -21.77
CA TYR A 634 12.69 2.55 -23.11
C TYR A 634 11.90 1.25 -23.15
N SER A 635 10.86 1.25 -23.99
CA SER A 635 10.11 0.07 -24.41
C SER A 635 10.78 -0.54 -25.64
N PHE A 636 11.10 -1.83 -25.58
CA PHE A 636 11.54 -2.57 -26.75
C PHE A 636 10.29 -3.06 -27.51
N THR A 637 10.20 -2.70 -28.79
CA THR A 637 9.33 -3.41 -29.72
C THR A 637 10.16 -4.42 -30.49
N ALA A 638 9.79 -5.69 -30.27
CA ALA A 638 10.17 -6.95 -30.94
C ALA A 638 11.67 -7.30 -30.98
#